data_AF-A0A938FG94-F1
#
_entry.id   AF-A0A938FG94-F1
#
_cell.length_a   1.000
_cell.length_b   1.000
_cell.length_c   1.000
_cell.angle_alpha   90.00
_cell.angle_beta   90.00
_cell.angle_gamma   90.00
#
_symmetry.space_group_name_H-M   'P 1'
#
loop_
_entity.id
_entity.type
_entity.pdbx_description
1 polymer ?
#
loop_
_entity_poly.entity_id
_entity_poly.type
_entity_poly.pdbx_seq_one_letter_code
_entity_poly.pdbx_strand_id
1 'polypeptide(L)'
;MSSRLVASMPDAPKRSSASSRIRSRVGFPAMFETLQENLYQMVEKPARTCSVIAESLAGRRIAITGSTGFVGTALVERLLRSVPGCELFLIVRGGRRGAPSRVRREILNNDAFDRLRSELKDTAEDFEAMCARRVHAIDGDISVDGLGLSESGRAQLASCHIIIHSAAAVAFDSPLDSAVEVNLLGPVRLAALLNEMHSESAAKPHLVAVSTCYVAGNRRGHAPELLVSEGPFDIGLDWRAEVDSARRLRGDVEAASRTPQALERFRANARRELGAAGAPALAAKTEQLRDKWVENELVRAGRARAASVGWPDAYAFTKALAEQAVFETKGDLPVNVVRPSIIESALAEPRPGWIRGFRMAEPVIISYARGLLREFPGVPEGTIDVIPVDIVVAAIIAVAAKGPEAPFITQVASGSTNPLRYSQLVDNVRDWFTAHPVHDAEGQPIVVPDWNFPGRGRVQKQLDRAQTLVMRGERLLQSLPLRGTQATWSARLEERRIEIQRALEYVELYGLYTECEAIYSVDNLLRIWNELDARDQDTFCFDPRAVSWDHYVQNIHLPSVVEHARVKMTPGKTKTDRSARLRANVLSPNRQVAAFDLENTLIASNVVESYSWLATRHLNGPERMRYVIRTLREAPTLLGMDRKDRGDFLRYFYRRYEDAPVEQIERDAMEMMTHIIVAKSFPAAIRRVREHRALGHRTVLITGALSFNVESLRPLFDEIVAAEMSIRPDGTYSGQLTKVPPTGETRAQVLGEYCDANGYSLDECVAYADSTSDLPLLEAVGHPVAVNPETRLAAIARKRGWLVEEWDKAAGAPKKLLPLAPMLNERQR
;
A
#
# COMPACT_ATOMS: atom_id res chain seq x y z
N MET A 1 -29.67 48.49 77.43
CA MET A 1 -29.67 47.72 76.16
C MET A 1 -28.38 48.02 75.42
N SER A 2 -27.30 47.24 75.42
CA SER A 2 -26.76 46.10 76.19
C SER A 2 -25.65 45.54 75.26
N SER A 3 -24.35 45.75 75.48
CA SER A 3 -23.43 45.03 76.42
C SER A 3 -23.17 43.57 76.02
N ARG A 4 -21.99 42.93 76.12
CA ARG A 4 -20.59 43.19 76.61
C ARG A 4 -19.77 41.89 76.26
N LEU A 5 -18.44 41.70 76.15
CA LEU A 5 -17.11 42.40 76.24
C LEU A 5 -16.23 41.74 75.11
N VAL A 6 -15.11 42.26 74.54
CA VAL A 6 -13.79 42.76 75.01
C VAL A 6 -12.79 41.67 75.50
N ALA A 7 -11.51 41.78 75.06
CA ALA A 7 -10.27 41.12 75.54
C ALA A 7 -10.05 39.62 75.18
N SER A 8 -8.82 39.07 75.07
CA SER A 8 -7.47 39.68 74.87
C SER A 8 -6.39 38.66 74.44
N MET A 9 -5.42 39.13 73.64
CA MET A 9 -3.94 39.11 73.81
C MET A 9 -3.31 38.39 75.04
N PRO A 10 -1.97 38.12 75.03
CA PRO A 10 -1.22 37.02 74.39
C PRO A 10 -0.41 36.20 75.45
N ASP A 11 0.66 35.44 75.09
CA ASP A 11 1.95 35.56 75.81
C ASP A 11 3.18 34.84 75.20
N ALA A 12 4.37 35.22 75.68
CA ALA A 12 5.69 34.57 75.54
C ALA A 12 6.61 35.06 76.70
N PRO A 13 7.95 34.86 76.69
CA PRO A 13 8.80 33.67 76.54
C PRO A 13 9.54 33.32 77.87
N LYS A 14 10.51 32.37 77.88
CA LYS A 14 11.73 32.23 78.76
C LYS A 14 12.10 30.73 78.93
N ARG A 15 13.33 30.28 78.59
CA ARG A 15 14.64 30.33 79.31
C ARG A 15 14.81 29.36 80.49
N SER A 16 15.63 28.33 80.28
CA SER A 16 16.60 27.78 81.25
C SER A 16 17.68 26.97 80.49
N SER A 17 18.79 26.50 81.08
CA SER A 17 19.93 27.21 81.70
C SER A 17 20.78 26.24 82.55
N ALA A 18 21.78 25.57 81.96
CA ALA A 18 22.97 24.99 82.62
C ALA A 18 23.95 24.46 81.54
N SER A 19 25.29 24.59 81.55
CA SER A 19 26.33 25.04 82.50
C SER A 19 27.17 23.96 83.24
N SER A 20 28.03 23.26 82.49
CA SER A 20 29.36 22.79 82.93
C SER A 20 30.29 22.78 81.71
N ARG A 21 31.54 23.30 81.71
CA ARG A 21 32.74 23.04 82.56
C ARG A 21 33.27 21.61 82.31
N ILE A 22 34.52 21.38 81.86
CA ILE A 22 35.78 22.12 82.09
C ILE A 22 36.81 22.02 80.92
N ARG A 23 37.76 22.97 80.95
CA ARG A 23 39.09 23.11 80.27
C ARG A 23 39.75 21.78 79.79
N SER A 24 40.68 21.72 78.82
CA SER A 24 41.78 22.64 78.39
C SER A 24 42.41 22.13 77.04
N ARG A 25 43.43 22.69 76.35
CA ARG A 25 44.31 23.89 76.47
C ARG A 25 45.09 24.08 75.12
N VAL A 26 45.45 25.32 74.74
CA VAL A 26 46.51 25.72 73.74
C VAL A 26 46.38 25.21 72.29
N GLY A 27 46.50 26.11 71.30
CA GLY A 27 46.79 25.75 69.90
C GLY A 27 46.06 26.57 68.81
N PHE A 28 46.58 27.75 68.47
CA PHE A 28 46.32 28.45 67.20
C PHE A 28 47.68 28.93 66.67
N PRO A 29 48.03 28.60 65.42
CA PRO A 29 47.77 29.54 64.32
C PRO A 29 47.34 28.82 63.00
N ALA A 30 47.41 29.55 61.87
CA ALA A 30 47.36 29.04 60.50
C ALA A 30 46.03 28.38 60.02
N MET A 31 44.91 29.11 60.11
CA MET A 31 43.67 28.77 59.38
C MET A 31 42.99 29.99 58.73
N PHE A 32 43.80 30.96 58.25
CA PHE A 32 43.31 32.16 57.55
C PHE A 32 44.03 32.47 56.23
N GLU A 33 45.25 31.95 56.01
CA GLU A 33 45.97 32.09 54.73
C GLU A 33 45.52 31.03 53.70
N THR A 34 45.25 29.81 54.16
CA THR A 34 44.75 28.68 53.35
C THR A 34 43.36 28.88 52.71
N LEU A 35 42.67 29.98 53.03
CA LEU A 35 41.39 30.38 52.41
C LEU A 35 41.55 31.39 51.26
N GLN A 36 42.75 31.96 51.05
CA GLN A 36 43.00 32.82 49.87
C GLN A 36 43.72 32.08 48.74
N GLU A 37 44.66 31.17 49.03
CA GLU A 37 45.38 30.42 47.98
C GLU A 37 44.46 29.44 47.22
N ASN A 38 43.57 28.74 47.93
CA ASN A 38 42.58 27.84 47.31
C ASN A 38 41.53 28.56 46.44
N LEU A 39 41.45 29.89 46.49
CA LEU A 39 40.54 30.67 45.65
C LEU A 39 41.14 31.07 44.29
N TYR A 40 42.46 30.87 44.10
CA TYR A 40 43.18 31.28 42.88
C TYR A 40 43.63 30.12 41.97
N GLN A 41 43.41 28.85 42.35
CA GLN A 41 43.65 27.68 41.47
C GLN A 41 42.37 27.07 40.87
N MET A 42 41.24 27.81 40.86
CA MET A 42 39.94 27.28 40.42
C MET A 42 39.40 27.82 39.08
N VAL A 43 40.22 28.53 38.28
CA VAL A 43 39.85 28.94 36.90
C VAL A 43 40.97 28.62 35.89
N GLU A 44 41.28 27.34 35.72
CA GLU A 44 41.73 26.82 34.42
C GLU A 44 41.40 25.32 34.29
N LYS A 45 40.09 25.00 34.22
CA LYS A 45 39.69 23.74 33.59
C LYS A 45 40.13 23.83 32.12
N PRO A 46 40.82 22.82 31.54
CA PRO A 46 41.02 22.80 30.11
C PRO A 46 39.63 22.81 29.45
N ALA A 47 39.43 23.72 28.50
CA ALA A 47 38.18 23.80 27.77
C ALA A 47 37.95 22.47 27.05
N ARG A 48 37.01 21.65 27.56
CA ARG A 48 36.53 20.49 26.83
C ARG A 48 35.89 21.03 25.57
N THR A 49 36.56 20.82 24.44
CA THR A 49 36.07 21.18 23.12
C THR A 49 34.70 20.54 22.92
N CYS A 50 33.66 21.35 22.81
CA CYS A 50 32.41 20.92 22.20
C CYS A 50 32.77 20.43 20.79
N SER A 51 32.61 19.13 20.55
CA SER A 51 32.88 18.53 19.25
C SER A 51 31.73 18.90 18.32
N VAL A 52 31.97 19.81 17.37
CA VAL A 52 31.00 20.17 16.34
C VAL A 52 30.53 18.88 15.64
N ILE A 53 29.23 18.68 15.47
CA ILE A 53 28.63 17.44 14.95
C ILE A 53 29.26 17.05 13.62
N ALA A 54 29.44 18.04 12.72
CA ALA A 54 30.06 17.84 11.41
C ALA A 54 31.56 17.48 11.49
N GLU A 55 32.26 17.85 12.56
CA GLU A 55 33.69 17.58 12.78
C GLU A 55 33.89 16.20 13.44
N SER A 56 33.06 15.82 14.42
CA SER A 56 33.08 14.46 15.03
C SER A 56 32.80 13.36 13.98
N LEU A 57 31.91 13.69 13.03
CA LEU A 57 31.53 12.81 11.92
C LEU A 57 32.41 12.98 10.66
N ALA A 58 33.40 13.88 10.66
CA ALA A 58 34.34 14.02 9.54
C ALA A 58 35.23 12.77 9.40
N GLY A 59 35.44 12.31 8.17
CA GLY A 59 36.19 11.08 7.88
C GLY A 59 35.50 9.78 8.33
N ARG A 60 34.30 9.85 8.94
CA ARG A 60 33.58 8.65 9.41
C ARG A 60 32.88 7.95 8.25
N ARG A 61 32.96 6.62 8.29
CA ARG A 61 32.15 5.71 7.47
C ARG A 61 30.90 5.30 8.25
N ILE A 62 29.73 5.62 7.73
CA ILE A 62 28.44 5.43 8.40
C ILE A 62 27.60 4.43 7.59
N ALA A 63 27.37 3.22 8.13
CA ALA A 63 26.42 2.28 7.53
C ALA A 63 24.99 2.65 7.92
N ILE A 64 24.04 2.54 6.99
CA ILE A 64 22.62 2.86 7.23
C ILE A 64 21.73 1.74 6.69
N THR A 65 20.96 1.10 7.58
CA THR A 65 19.86 0.20 7.18
C THR A 65 18.54 0.97 7.11
N GLY A 66 17.64 0.56 6.21
CA GLY A 66 16.33 1.22 6.07
C GLY A 66 16.37 2.58 5.38
N SER A 67 17.47 2.91 4.69
CA SER A 67 17.69 4.16 3.95
C SER A 67 16.66 4.45 2.84
N THR A 68 15.93 3.43 2.36
CA THR A 68 14.78 3.58 1.44
C THR A 68 13.45 3.96 2.12
N GLY A 69 13.43 4.06 3.45
CA GLY A 69 12.29 4.54 4.25
C GLY A 69 12.24 6.06 4.38
N PHE A 70 11.19 6.58 5.04
CA PHE A 70 10.96 8.03 5.24
C PHE A 70 12.13 8.69 5.99
N VAL A 71 12.33 8.33 7.27
CA VAL A 71 13.45 8.80 8.10
C VAL A 71 14.80 8.53 7.44
N GLY A 72 14.98 7.31 6.91
CA GLY A 72 16.23 6.90 6.27
C GLY A 72 16.61 7.71 5.02
N THR A 73 15.63 8.24 4.27
CA THR A 73 15.91 9.10 3.11
C THR A 73 16.36 10.49 3.56
N ALA A 74 15.64 11.09 4.51
CA ALA A 74 16.02 12.39 5.08
C ALA A 74 17.36 12.33 5.82
N LEU A 75 17.66 11.22 6.51
CA LEU A 75 18.96 10.99 7.15
C LEU A 75 20.12 11.00 6.14
N VAL A 76 19.95 10.35 4.98
CA VAL A 76 20.97 10.35 3.92
C VAL A 76 21.13 11.75 3.30
N GLU A 77 20.03 12.47 3.05
CA GLU A 77 20.07 13.87 2.60
C GLU A 77 20.83 14.76 3.59
N ARG A 78 20.43 14.71 4.87
CA ARG A 78 20.96 15.55 5.93
C ARG A 78 22.45 15.32 6.17
N LEU A 79 22.90 14.06 6.15
CA LEU A 79 24.33 13.72 6.25
C LEU A 79 25.12 14.13 5.01
N LEU A 80 24.58 13.99 3.81
CA LEU A 80 25.27 14.43 2.59
C LEU A 80 25.45 15.96 2.57
N ARG A 81 24.40 16.73 2.90
CA ARG A 81 24.46 18.20 2.93
C ARG A 81 25.23 18.78 4.12
N SER A 82 24.97 18.28 5.32
CA SER A 82 25.43 18.92 6.58
C SER A 82 26.77 18.39 7.10
N VAL A 83 27.23 17.21 6.62
CA VAL A 83 28.46 16.55 7.09
C VAL A 83 29.34 16.17 5.88
N PRO A 84 29.96 17.14 5.18
CA PRO A 84 30.61 16.89 3.88
C PRO A 84 31.78 15.89 3.92
N GLY A 85 32.35 15.65 5.10
CA GLY A 85 33.47 14.74 5.32
C GLY A 85 33.11 13.25 5.53
N CYS A 86 31.83 12.86 5.58
CA CYS A 86 31.44 11.46 5.83
C CYS A 86 31.21 10.64 4.54
N GLU A 87 31.46 9.33 4.62
CA GLU A 87 31.06 8.33 3.63
C GLU A 87 29.84 7.53 4.14
N LEU A 88 28.88 7.23 3.28
CA LEU A 88 27.64 6.53 3.62
C LEU A 88 27.58 5.15 2.94
N PHE A 89 27.33 4.10 3.72
CA PHE A 89 27.22 2.71 3.26
C PHE A 89 25.78 2.23 3.41
N LEU A 90 25.01 2.32 2.34
CA LEU A 90 23.56 2.12 2.35
C LEU A 90 23.24 0.64 2.12
N ILE A 91 22.81 -0.05 3.19
CA ILE A 91 22.43 -1.46 3.15
C ILE A 91 20.97 -1.55 2.69
N VAL A 92 20.78 -2.08 1.47
CA VAL A 92 19.45 -2.24 0.86
C VAL A 92 19.30 -3.61 0.21
N ARG A 93 18.08 -4.14 0.25
CA ARG A 93 17.76 -5.44 -0.37
C ARG A 93 17.81 -5.34 -1.88
N GLY A 94 18.66 -6.13 -2.53
CA GLY A 94 18.82 -6.18 -3.96
C GLY A 94 17.52 -6.43 -4.72
N GLY A 95 17.36 -5.74 -5.84
CA GLY A 95 16.39 -6.11 -6.88
C GLY A 95 17.07 -6.90 -8.00
N ARG A 96 16.33 -7.23 -9.06
CA ARG A 96 16.87 -7.83 -10.31
C ARG A 96 17.99 -7.02 -11.01
N ARG A 97 18.36 -5.83 -10.49
CA ARG A 97 19.43 -4.94 -10.96
C ARG A 97 20.43 -4.56 -9.84
N GLY A 98 20.47 -5.33 -8.74
CA GLY A 98 21.33 -5.11 -7.58
C GLY A 98 21.01 -3.89 -6.71
N ALA A 99 21.69 -3.78 -5.57
CA ALA A 99 21.59 -2.65 -4.65
C ALA A 99 21.88 -1.25 -5.26
N PRO A 100 22.92 -1.02 -6.10
CA PRO A 100 23.21 0.32 -6.63
C PRO A 100 22.07 0.91 -7.48
N SER A 101 21.43 0.08 -8.33
CA SER A 101 20.26 0.51 -9.10
C SER A 101 19.06 0.83 -8.20
N ARG A 102 18.94 0.16 -7.05
CA ARG A 102 17.92 0.43 -6.05
C ARG A 102 18.19 1.74 -5.31
N VAL A 103 19.40 1.98 -4.82
CA VAL A 103 19.79 3.22 -4.13
C VAL A 103 19.52 4.44 -5.01
N ARG A 104 19.94 4.41 -6.28
CA ARG A 104 19.65 5.51 -7.22
C ARG A 104 18.15 5.75 -7.38
N ARG A 105 17.37 4.69 -7.67
CA ARG A 105 15.91 4.81 -7.92
C ARG A 105 15.09 5.21 -6.69
N GLU A 106 15.37 4.61 -5.53
CA GLU A 106 14.53 4.72 -4.33
C GLU A 106 15.04 5.71 -3.29
N ILE A 107 16.25 6.25 -3.45
CA ILE A 107 16.84 7.24 -2.54
C ILE A 107 17.25 8.48 -3.32
N LEU A 108 18.30 8.41 -4.14
CA LEU A 108 18.91 9.60 -4.75
C LEU A 108 17.96 10.36 -5.70
N ASN A 109 17.11 9.65 -6.44
CA ASN A 109 16.10 10.24 -7.32
C ASN A 109 14.87 10.83 -6.58
N ASN A 110 14.83 10.85 -5.24
CA ASN A 110 13.73 11.43 -4.47
C ASN A 110 13.85 12.96 -4.34
N ASP A 111 12.72 13.64 -4.16
CA ASP A 111 12.57 15.10 -4.06
C ASP A 111 13.26 15.71 -2.81
N ALA A 112 13.56 14.91 -1.78
CA ALA A 112 14.41 15.33 -0.67
C ALA A 112 15.73 15.96 -1.15
N PHE A 113 16.32 15.40 -2.21
CA PHE A 113 17.61 15.83 -2.72
C PHE A 113 17.53 17.00 -3.73
N ASP A 114 16.35 17.56 -4.01
CA ASP A 114 16.23 18.66 -4.99
C ASP A 114 16.92 19.94 -4.52
N ARG A 115 16.89 20.23 -3.21
CA ARG A 115 17.68 21.32 -2.62
C ARG A 115 19.18 21.11 -2.85
N LEU A 116 19.70 19.95 -2.45
CA LEU A 116 21.12 19.62 -2.57
C LEU A 116 21.58 19.55 -4.04
N ARG A 117 20.72 19.12 -4.97
CA ARG A 117 20.95 19.20 -6.43
C ARG A 117 21.05 20.65 -6.93
N SER A 118 20.26 21.57 -6.36
CA SER A 118 20.30 22.98 -6.73
C SER A 118 21.46 23.74 -6.09
N GLU A 119 21.89 23.35 -4.88
CA GLU A 119 23.05 23.90 -4.17
C GLU A 119 24.38 23.42 -4.80
N LEU A 120 24.42 22.18 -5.31
CA LEU A 120 25.55 21.60 -6.07
C LEU A 120 25.40 21.79 -7.60
N LYS A 121 24.63 22.79 -8.03
CA LYS A 121 24.54 23.16 -9.44
C LYS A 121 25.65 24.17 -9.76
N ASP A 122 26.35 23.92 -10.87
CA ASP A 122 27.45 24.78 -11.36
C ASP A 122 28.65 24.89 -10.39
N THR A 123 28.76 23.97 -9.41
CA THR A 123 29.91 23.77 -8.52
C THR A 123 30.98 22.83 -9.12
N ALA A 124 32.19 22.84 -8.57
CA ALA A 124 33.32 22.04 -9.08
C ALA A 124 33.19 20.51 -8.84
N GLU A 125 32.37 20.11 -7.86
CA GLU A 125 31.84 18.75 -7.72
C GLU A 125 30.32 18.87 -7.84
N ASP A 126 29.70 18.08 -8.72
CA ASP A 126 28.24 18.03 -8.86
C ASP A 126 27.62 16.94 -7.96
N PHE A 127 26.28 16.88 -7.91
CA PHE A 127 25.55 15.90 -7.12
C PHE A 127 25.90 14.43 -7.45
N GLU A 128 26.10 14.09 -8.71
CA GLU A 128 26.42 12.72 -9.14
C GLU A 128 27.87 12.35 -8.80
N ALA A 129 28.81 13.28 -8.96
CA ALA A 129 30.20 13.12 -8.56
C ALA A 129 30.34 12.98 -7.02
N MET A 130 29.67 13.84 -6.25
CA MET A 130 29.60 13.73 -4.80
C MET A 130 29.01 12.37 -4.37
N CYS A 131 27.90 11.95 -4.97
CA CYS A 131 27.30 10.65 -4.64
C CYS A 131 28.19 9.47 -5.05
N ALA A 132 28.87 9.52 -6.19
CA ALA A 132 29.81 8.48 -6.61
C ALA A 132 31.03 8.35 -5.68
N ARG A 133 31.45 9.46 -5.05
CA ARG A 133 32.53 9.49 -4.05
C ARG A 133 32.07 9.06 -2.64
N ARG A 134 30.84 9.39 -2.25
CA ARG A 134 30.38 9.31 -0.84
C ARG A 134 29.28 8.29 -0.56
N VAL A 135 28.64 7.69 -1.56
CA VAL A 135 27.48 6.80 -1.37
C VAL A 135 27.76 5.41 -1.94
N HIS A 136 28.07 4.47 -1.05
CA HIS A 136 28.31 3.07 -1.36
C HIS A 136 27.04 2.25 -1.12
N ALA A 137 26.65 1.40 -2.06
CA ALA A 137 25.44 0.58 -1.96
C ALA A 137 25.80 -0.88 -1.64
N ILE A 138 25.41 -1.35 -0.45
CA ILE A 138 25.60 -2.74 0.00
C ILE A 138 24.30 -3.51 -0.25
N ASP A 139 24.40 -4.70 -0.86
CA ASP A 139 23.28 -5.62 -1.01
C ASP A 139 23.15 -6.49 0.26
N GLY A 140 21.97 -6.46 0.91
CA GLY A 140 21.70 -7.22 2.12
C GLY A 140 20.27 -7.09 2.65
N ASP A 141 19.81 -8.10 3.39
CA ASP A 141 18.49 -8.15 4.05
C ASP A 141 18.65 -8.45 5.54
N ILE A 142 18.04 -7.62 6.40
CA ILE A 142 18.07 -7.78 7.86
C ILE A 142 17.19 -8.94 8.36
N SER A 143 16.32 -9.53 7.52
CA SER A 143 15.47 -10.66 7.91
C SER A 143 16.17 -12.02 7.72
N VAL A 144 17.46 -12.05 7.38
CA VAL A 144 18.26 -13.28 7.29
C VAL A 144 19.56 -13.15 8.08
N ASP A 145 20.06 -14.28 8.56
CA ASP A 145 21.27 -14.33 9.39
C ASP A 145 22.51 -13.94 8.56
N GLY A 146 23.46 -13.25 9.18
CA GLY A 146 24.61 -12.65 8.47
C GLY A 146 24.23 -11.57 7.43
N LEU A 147 23.00 -11.07 7.47
CA LEU A 147 22.41 -10.06 6.56
C LEU A 147 22.41 -10.45 5.06
N GLY A 148 22.71 -11.71 4.73
CA GLY A 148 22.87 -12.16 3.35
C GLY A 148 24.05 -11.53 2.59
N LEU A 149 24.99 -10.91 3.32
CA LEU A 149 26.09 -10.14 2.73
C LEU A 149 27.08 -11.03 1.99
N SER A 150 27.54 -10.57 0.83
CA SER A 150 28.74 -11.10 0.17
C SER A 150 30.00 -10.80 1.00
N GLU A 151 31.11 -11.50 0.71
CA GLU A 151 32.41 -11.23 1.33
C GLU A 151 32.84 -9.76 1.17
N SER A 152 32.62 -9.16 -0.01
CA SER A 152 32.87 -7.73 -0.25
C SER A 152 31.95 -6.83 0.58
N GLY A 153 30.66 -7.17 0.72
CA GLY A 153 29.71 -6.45 1.57
C GLY A 153 30.07 -6.52 3.05
N ARG A 154 30.55 -7.69 3.53
CA ARG A 154 31.12 -7.86 4.88
C ARG A 154 32.36 -6.98 5.06
N ALA A 155 33.31 -7.00 4.13
CA ALA A 155 34.51 -6.17 4.22
C ALA A 155 34.19 -4.65 4.23
N GLN A 156 33.21 -4.21 3.44
CA GLN A 156 32.73 -2.81 3.46
C GLN A 156 32.10 -2.45 4.82
N LEU A 157 31.22 -3.31 5.34
CA LEU A 157 30.57 -3.11 6.64
C LEU A 157 31.58 -3.13 7.81
N ALA A 158 32.61 -3.98 7.76
CA ALA A 158 33.70 -3.99 8.75
C ALA A 158 34.50 -2.68 8.77
N SER A 159 34.54 -1.92 7.65
CA SER A 159 35.20 -0.61 7.60
C SER A 159 34.33 0.55 8.11
N CYS A 160 33.08 0.28 8.48
CA CYS A 160 32.17 1.30 9.01
C CYS A 160 32.44 1.56 10.50
N HIS A 161 32.44 2.83 10.90
CA HIS A 161 32.72 3.27 12.26
C HIS A 161 31.43 3.41 13.09
N ILE A 162 30.34 3.78 12.41
CA ILE A 162 29.01 4.02 12.98
C ILE A 162 28.01 3.26 12.11
N ILE A 163 27.02 2.65 12.75
CA ILE A 163 25.96 1.86 12.13
C ILE A 163 24.62 2.45 12.60
N ILE A 164 23.83 3.03 11.70
CA ILE A 164 22.49 3.56 12.01
C ILE A 164 21.46 2.55 11.52
N HIS A 165 20.81 1.86 12.46
CA HIS A 165 19.80 0.85 12.16
C HIS A 165 18.40 1.48 12.16
N SER A 166 17.93 1.89 10.97
CA SER A 166 16.58 2.44 10.76
C SER A 166 15.65 1.51 9.98
N ALA A 167 16.04 0.26 9.73
CA ALA A 167 15.16 -0.74 9.11
C ALA A 167 14.04 -1.19 10.07
N ALA A 168 12.81 -1.23 9.56
CA ALA A 168 11.65 -1.70 10.30
C ALA A 168 10.46 -2.01 9.37
N ALA A 169 9.61 -2.95 9.80
CA ALA A 169 8.26 -3.18 9.29
C ALA A 169 7.29 -2.27 10.06
N VAL A 170 7.25 -0.99 9.68
CA VAL A 170 6.39 0.06 10.28
C VAL A 170 4.98 0.01 9.68
N ALA A 171 4.32 -1.13 9.79
CA ALA A 171 2.95 -1.33 9.33
C ALA A 171 2.17 -2.11 10.39
N PHE A 172 1.06 -1.54 10.87
CA PHE A 172 0.23 -2.08 11.95
C PHE A 172 -0.58 -3.33 11.54
N ASP A 173 -0.54 -3.65 10.24
CA ASP A 173 -1.01 -4.86 9.58
C ASP A 173 0.14 -5.73 9.03
N SER A 174 1.33 -5.65 9.65
CA SER A 174 2.40 -6.63 9.41
C SER A 174 2.02 -8.00 10.03
N PRO A 175 2.14 -9.12 9.29
CA PRO A 175 2.08 -10.47 9.86
C PRO A 175 3.08 -10.64 11.02
N LEU A 176 2.67 -11.31 12.11
CA LEU A 176 3.49 -11.41 13.33
C LEU A 176 4.87 -12.05 13.10
N ASP A 177 4.92 -13.10 12.27
CA ASP A 177 6.15 -13.75 11.83
C ASP A 177 7.09 -12.76 11.11
N SER A 178 6.57 -12.02 10.14
CA SER A 178 7.36 -11.01 9.41
C SER A 178 7.80 -9.84 10.31
N ALA A 179 6.94 -9.39 11.23
CA ALA A 179 7.26 -8.35 12.19
C ALA A 179 8.38 -8.78 13.16
N VAL A 180 8.37 -10.03 13.62
CA VAL A 180 9.43 -10.61 14.45
C VAL A 180 10.75 -10.71 13.68
N GLU A 181 10.75 -11.27 12.47
CA GLU A 181 11.98 -11.44 11.67
C GLU A 181 12.63 -10.09 11.30
N VAL A 182 11.83 -9.02 11.15
CA VAL A 182 12.29 -7.68 10.75
C VAL A 182 12.60 -6.76 11.94
N ASN A 183 11.65 -6.57 12.87
CA ASN A 183 11.78 -5.56 13.92
C ASN A 183 12.56 -6.07 15.14
N LEU A 184 12.35 -7.33 15.52
CA LEU A 184 12.94 -7.96 16.70
C LEU A 184 14.29 -8.59 16.37
N LEU A 185 14.32 -9.51 15.40
CA LEU A 185 15.54 -10.24 15.03
C LEU A 185 16.47 -9.43 14.13
N GLY A 186 15.98 -8.46 13.35
CA GLY A 186 16.79 -7.61 12.47
C GLY A 186 17.96 -6.88 13.17
N PRO A 187 17.74 -6.15 14.29
CA PRO A 187 18.83 -5.52 15.03
C PRO A 187 19.68 -6.52 15.82
N VAL A 188 19.12 -7.65 16.28
CA VAL A 188 19.88 -8.73 16.95
C VAL A 188 20.87 -9.37 15.99
N ARG A 189 20.44 -9.70 14.77
CA ARG A 189 21.30 -10.20 13.67
C ARG A 189 22.44 -9.25 13.35
N LEU A 190 22.13 -7.95 13.29
CA LEU A 190 23.13 -6.91 13.05
C LEU A 190 24.14 -6.84 14.20
N ALA A 191 23.70 -6.85 15.46
CA ALA A 191 24.60 -6.86 16.61
C ALA A 191 25.46 -8.13 16.68
N ALA A 192 24.89 -9.30 16.37
CA ALA A 192 25.63 -10.56 16.28
C ALA A 192 26.69 -10.54 15.17
N LEU A 193 26.32 -10.10 13.96
CA LEU A 193 27.23 -9.98 12.82
C LEU A 193 28.38 -8.97 13.08
N LEU A 194 28.09 -7.85 13.73
CA LEU A 194 29.12 -6.87 14.10
C LEU A 194 30.10 -7.42 15.15
N ASN A 195 29.65 -8.31 16.04
CA ASN A 195 30.54 -9.05 16.95
C ASN A 195 31.30 -10.19 16.24
N GLU A 196 30.69 -10.89 15.30
CA GLU A 196 31.32 -11.94 14.46
C GLU A 196 32.49 -11.38 13.64
N MET A 197 32.34 -10.15 13.12
CA MET A 197 33.29 -9.53 12.19
C MET A 197 34.47 -8.81 12.85
N HIS A 198 34.49 -8.66 14.18
CA HIS A 198 35.55 -7.94 14.91
C HIS A 198 36.13 -8.83 16.01
N SER A 199 37.46 -8.94 16.06
CA SER A 199 38.14 -9.63 17.16
C SER A 199 37.93 -8.88 18.49
N GLU A 200 38.07 -9.60 19.60
CA GLU A 200 37.88 -9.05 20.97
C GLU A 200 38.78 -7.83 21.26
N SER A 201 39.93 -7.72 20.60
CA SER A 201 40.88 -6.60 20.73
C SER A 201 40.63 -5.44 19.75
N ALA A 202 39.65 -5.54 18.85
CA ALA A 202 39.34 -4.49 17.88
C ALA A 202 38.26 -3.53 18.41
N ALA A 203 38.38 -2.24 18.09
CA ALA A 203 37.36 -1.25 18.43
C ALA A 203 36.07 -1.52 17.62
N LYS A 204 35.05 -2.08 18.28
CA LYS A 204 33.75 -2.39 17.69
C LYS A 204 33.01 -1.09 17.29
N PRO A 205 32.28 -1.06 16.16
CA PRO A 205 31.61 0.15 15.69
C PRO A 205 30.40 0.53 16.54
N HIS A 206 30.03 1.81 16.50
CA HIS A 206 28.91 2.37 17.28
C HIS A 206 27.57 2.10 16.62
N LEU A 207 26.65 1.41 17.30
CA LEU A 207 25.32 1.09 16.77
C LEU A 207 24.25 2.03 17.35
N VAL A 208 23.67 2.86 16.49
CA VAL A 208 22.50 3.69 16.81
C VAL A 208 21.25 3.01 16.26
N ALA A 209 20.43 2.43 17.15
CA ALA A 209 19.22 1.70 16.79
C ALA A 209 17.97 2.59 16.88
N VAL A 210 17.18 2.65 15.81
CA VAL A 210 15.90 3.39 15.80
C VAL A 210 14.78 2.46 16.26
N SER A 211 14.12 2.85 17.35
CA SER A 211 12.98 2.18 17.97
C SER A 211 11.74 3.08 17.88
N THR A 212 10.93 3.20 18.94
CA THR A 212 9.82 4.15 19.04
C THR A 212 9.43 4.43 20.49
N CYS A 213 8.86 5.60 20.79
CA CYS A 213 8.22 5.89 22.07
C CYS A 213 7.13 4.86 22.44
N TYR A 214 6.45 4.28 21.45
CA TYR A 214 5.36 3.33 21.66
C TYR A 214 5.78 1.96 22.21
N VAL A 215 7.08 1.68 22.39
CA VAL A 215 7.52 0.55 23.23
C VAL A 215 7.01 0.67 24.68
N ALA A 216 6.60 1.87 25.10
CA ALA A 216 5.88 2.09 26.34
C ALA A 216 4.57 1.28 26.47
N GLY A 217 3.95 0.90 25.34
CA GLY A 217 2.64 0.26 25.31
C GLY A 217 1.50 1.20 25.75
N ASN A 218 0.36 0.62 26.13
CA ASN A 218 -0.86 1.34 26.50
C ASN A 218 -0.81 1.89 27.94
N ARG A 219 0.37 2.30 28.42
CA ARG A 219 0.53 2.92 29.75
C ARG A 219 -0.05 4.33 29.78
N ARG A 220 -0.38 4.80 30.98
CA ARG A 220 -0.90 6.15 31.23
C ARG A 220 0.09 6.94 32.06
N GLY A 221 0.27 8.23 31.76
CA GLY A 221 1.23 9.10 32.43
C GLY A 221 2.68 8.86 32.01
N HIS A 222 3.61 9.15 32.91
CA HIS A 222 5.03 9.33 32.62
C HIS A 222 5.72 8.08 32.04
N ALA A 223 6.35 8.23 30.88
CA ALA A 223 7.12 7.20 30.17
C ALA A 223 8.62 7.57 30.15
N PRO A 224 9.42 7.06 31.12
CA PRO A 224 10.84 7.40 31.26
C PRO A 224 11.73 6.76 30.20
N GLU A 225 12.92 7.34 30.01
CA GLU A 225 13.96 6.92 29.07
C GLU A 225 14.76 5.71 29.58
N LEU A 226 14.04 4.65 29.99
CA LEU A 226 14.55 3.39 30.51
C LEU A 226 14.07 2.21 29.66
N LEU A 227 14.74 1.06 29.72
CA LEU A 227 14.23 -0.19 29.12
C LEU A 227 12.91 -0.59 29.77
N VAL A 228 12.02 -1.23 29.01
CA VAL A 228 10.73 -1.70 29.54
C VAL A 228 10.95 -2.80 30.58
N SER A 229 11.90 -3.71 30.31
CA SER A 229 12.35 -4.80 31.19
C SER A 229 13.09 -4.34 32.46
N GLU A 230 13.47 -3.06 32.56
CA GLU A 230 14.07 -2.46 33.76
C GLU A 230 13.05 -1.59 34.53
N GLY A 231 11.84 -1.39 33.99
CA GLY A 231 10.82 -0.53 34.55
C GLY A 231 9.79 -1.27 35.41
N PRO A 232 8.98 -0.54 36.21
CA PRO A 232 7.89 -1.12 37.03
C PRO A 232 6.69 -1.63 36.21
N PHE A 233 6.86 -1.75 34.88
CA PHE A 233 5.88 -2.26 33.92
C PHE A 233 6.41 -3.46 33.14
N ASP A 234 7.56 -4.03 33.55
CA ASP A 234 7.95 -5.35 33.06
C ASP A 234 6.93 -6.40 33.53
N ILE A 235 6.72 -7.40 32.66
CA ILE A 235 5.87 -8.56 32.89
C ILE A 235 6.63 -9.88 32.63
N GLY A 236 7.95 -9.83 32.44
CA GLY A 236 8.82 -10.99 32.31
C GLY A 236 8.67 -11.75 30.98
N LEU A 237 8.53 -11.05 29.85
CA LEU A 237 8.50 -11.71 28.54
C LEU A 237 9.91 -12.17 28.12
N ASP A 238 10.04 -13.47 27.86
CA ASP A 238 11.16 -13.98 27.07
C ASP A 238 10.89 -13.77 25.58
N TRP A 239 11.67 -12.89 24.96
CA TRP A 239 11.58 -12.64 23.52
C TRP A 239 11.90 -13.88 22.68
N ARG A 240 12.67 -14.85 23.18
CA ARG A 240 12.97 -16.11 22.46
C ARG A 240 11.74 -17.00 22.38
N ALA A 241 11.01 -17.16 23.49
CA ALA A 241 9.72 -17.85 23.51
C ALA A 241 8.67 -17.21 22.58
N GLU A 242 8.65 -15.87 22.45
CA GLU A 242 7.77 -15.18 21.49
C GLU A 242 8.23 -15.41 20.03
N VAL A 243 9.53 -15.37 19.73
CA VAL A 243 10.09 -15.68 18.40
C VAL A 243 9.70 -17.09 17.95
N ASP A 244 9.94 -18.08 18.81
CA ASP A 244 9.60 -19.48 18.54
C ASP A 244 8.09 -19.68 18.35
N SER A 245 7.27 -18.96 19.11
CA SER A 245 5.81 -19.05 19.02
C SER A 245 5.26 -18.39 17.76
N ALA A 246 5.82 -17.26 17.32
CA ALA A 246 5.49 -16.64 16.04
C ALA A 246 5.86 -17.54 14.85
N ARG A 247 7.03 -18.20 14.92
CA ARG A 247 7.48 -19.17 13.90
C ARG A 247 6.59 -20.41 13.84
N ARG A 248 6.22 -21.00 15.00
CA ARG A 248 5.25 -22.12 15.07
C ARG A 248 3.90 -21.74 14.48
N LEU A 249 3.35 -20.60 14.89
CA LEU A 249 2.06 -20.08 14.42
C LEU A 249 1.99 -19.97 12.89
N ARG A 250 3.08 -19.58 12.21
CA ARG A 250 3.11 -19.57 10.74
C ARG A 250 2.86 -20.95 10.15
N GLY A 251 3.48 -21.99 10.70
CA GLY A 251 3.24 -23.39 10.31
C GLY A 251 1.79 -23.82 10.53
N ASP A 252 1.23 -23.50 11.70
CA ASP A 252 -0.14 -23.89 12.08
C ASP A 252 -1.20 -23.23 11.18
N VAL A 253 -1.05 -21.93 10.88
CA VAL A 253 -1.96 -21.18 9.99
C VAL A 253 -1.82 -21.66 8.53
N GLU A 254 -0.60 -21.93 8.06
CA GLU A 254 -0.35 -22.51 6.74
C GLU A 254 -1.00 -23.92 6.61
N ALA A 255 -0.92 -24.75 7.65
CA ALA A 255 -1.57 -26.06 7.69
C ALA A 255 -3.11 -25.92 7.68
N ALA A 256 -3.67 -25.06 8.54
CA ALA A 256 -5.11 -24.78 8.57
C ALA A 256 -5.64 -24.30 7.21
N SER A 257 -4.86 -23.50 6.48
CA SER A 257 -5.21 -22.99 5.15
C SER A 257 -5.35 -24.07 4.07
N ARG A 258 -4.74 -25.24 4.27
CA ARG A 258 -4.73 -26.37 3.32
C ARG A 258 -5.67 -27.51 3.71
N THR A 259 -6.50 -27.33 4.76
CA THR A 259 -7.59 -28.27 5.06
C THR A 259 -8.60 -28.34 3.89
N PRO A 260 -9.23 -29.50 3.61
CA PRO A 260 -10.16 -29.64 2.47
C PRO A 260 -11.28 -28.58 2.47
N GLN A 261 -11.85 -28.31 3.65
CA GLN A 261 -12.92 -27.34 3.84
C GLN A 261 -12.45 -25.89 3.59
N ALA A 262 -11.19 -25.56 3.93
CA ALA A 262 -10.61 -24.27 3.61
C ALA A 262 -10.36 -24.12 2.09
N LEU A 263 -9.79 -25.15 1.45
CA LEU A 263 -9.53 -25.16 0.01
C LEU A 263 -10.83 -25.08 -0.81
N GLU A 264 -11.89 -25.79 -0.42
CA GLU A 264 -13.23 -25.67 -1.01
C GLU A 264 -13.79 -24.24 -0.87
N ARG A 265 -13.67 -23.65 0.33
CA ARG A 265 -14.08 -22.26 0.61
C ARG A 265 -13.32 -21.25 -0.26
N PHE A 266 -12.00 -21.39 -0.40
CA PHE A 266 -11.20 -20.51 -1.26
C PHE A 266 -11.56 -20.69 -2.74
N ARG A 267 -11.73 -21.93 -3.21
CA ARG A 267 -12.14 -22.23 -4.60
C ARG A 267 -13.54 -21.72 -4.92
N ALA A 268 -14.47 -21.80 -3.97
CA ALA A 268 -15.82 -21.25 -4.10
C ALA A 268 -15.81 -19.71 -4.16
N ASN A 269 -14.93 -19.05 -3.40
CA ASN A 269 -14.73 -17.60 -3.47
C ASN A 269 -14.05 -17.17 -4.77
N ALA A 270 -13.03 -17.90 -5.25
CA ALA A 270 -12.40 -17.66 -6.55
C ALA A 270 -13.41 -17.75 -7.71
N ARG A 271 -14.26 -18.79 -7.72
CA ARG A 271 -15.39 -18.90 -8.68
C ARG A 271 -16.42 -17.78 -8.56
N ARG A 272 -16.58 -17.17 -7.38
CA ARG A 272 -17.49 -16.03 -7.20
C ARG A 272 -16.91 -14.73 -7.77
N GLU A 273 -15.61 -14.49 -7.60
CA GLU A 273 -14.93 -13.29 -8.12
C GLU A 273 -14.71 -13.38 -9.64
N LEU A 274 -14.26 -14.52 -10.17
CA LEU A 274 -13.87 -14.65 -11.60
C LEU A 274 -14.91 -15.33 -12.50
N GLY A 275 -15.83 -16.13 -11.97
CA GLY A 275 -16.78 -16.88 -12.80
C GLY A 275 -16.11 -17.99 -13.63
N ALA A 276 -16.30 -17.94 -14.96
CA ALA A 276 -15.89 -18.97 -15.92
C ALA A 276 -14.54 -18.66 -16.61
N ALA A 277 -13.59 -18.09 -15.87
CA ALA A 277 -12.33 -17.54 -16.39
C ALA A 277 -11.23 -18.57 -16.76
N GLY A 278 -11.56 -19.87 -16.84
CA GLY A 278 -10.56 -20.95 -17.02
C GLY A 278 -10.12 -21.63 -15.72
N ALA A 279 -9.33 -22.71 -15.82
CA ALA A 279 -8.97 -23.55 -14.68
C ALA A 279 -7.70 -23.06 -13.96
N PRO A 280 -6.53 -22.94 -14.63
CA PRO A 280 -5.39 -22.12 -14.19
C PRO A 280 -5.76 -20.78 -13.56
N ALA A 281 -6.61 -19.96 -14.19
CA ALA A 281 -7.01 -18.66 -13.62
C ALA A 281 -7.73 -18.81 -12.26
N LEU A 282 -8.65 -19.78 -12.14
CA LEU A 282 -9.31 -20.10 -10.87
C LEU A 282 -8.35 -20.71 -9.85
N ALA A 283 -7.33 -21.46 -10.26
CA ALA A 283 -6.33 -22.07 -9.38
C ALA A 283 -5.39 -21.00 -8.78
N ALA A 284 -4.78 -20.16 -9.62
CA ALA A 284 -3.94 -19.04 -9.19
C ALA A 284 -4.71 -18.08 -8.28
N LYS A 285 -6.00 -17.84 -8.57
CA LYS A 285 -6.87 -17.03 -7.72
C LYS A 285 -7.24 -17.70 -6.39
N THR A 286 -7.41 -19.03 -6.38
CA THR A 286 -7.65 -19.81 -5.15
C THR A 286 -6.44 -19.68 -4.22
N GLU A 287 -5.22 -19.78 -4.76
CA GLU A 287 -4.00 -19.65 -3.97
C GLU A 287 -3.78 -18.21 -3.47
N GLN A 288 -3.99 -17.18 -4.30
CA GLN A 288 -3.98 -15.78 -3.85
C GLN A 288 -4.96 -15.53 -2.68
N LEU A 289 -6.13 -16.16 -2.69
CA LEU A 289 -7.11 -16.06 -1.60
C LEU A 289 -6.73 -16.87 -0.36
N ARG A 290 -5.94 -17.94 -0.52
CA ARG A 290 -5.35 -18.72 0.58
C ARG A 290 -4.22 -17.94 1.25
N ASP A 291 -3.27 -17.42 0.49
CA ASP A 291 -2.14 -16.62 0.99
C ASP A 291 -2.63 -15.38 1.75
N LYS A 292 -3.56 -14.61 1.17
CA LYS A 292 -4.15 -13.45 1.86
C LYS A 292 -4.92 -13.84 3.12
N TRP A 293 -5.48 -15.05 3.21
CA TRP A 293 -6.09 -15.51 4.45
C TRP A 293 -5.05 -15.85 5.51
N VAL A 294 -3.94 -16.51 5.14
CA VAL A 294 -2.80 -16.76 6.04
C VAL A 294 -2.25 -15.45 6.58
N GLU A 295 -1.98 -14.49 5.70
CA GLU A 295 -1.54 -13.12 6.03
C GLU A 295 -2.49 -12.44 7.05
N ASN A 296 -3.80 -12.41 6.75
CA ASN A 296 -4.80 -11.81 7.63
C ASN A 296 -4.88 -12.46 9.03
N GLU A 297 -4.81 -13.78 9.15
CA GLU A 297 -4.87 -14.44 10.47
C GLU A 297 -3.58 -14.21 11.27
N LEU A 298 -2.42 -14.11 10.64
CA LEU A 298 -1.14 -13.77 11.29
C LEU A 298 -1.12 -12.32 11.79
N VAL A 299 -1.70 -11.39 11.02
CA VAL A 299 -1.92 -10.00 11.46
C VAL A 299 -2.87 -9.96 12.66
N ARG A 300 -4.00 -10.67 12.57
CA ARG A 300 -5.00 -10.77 13.64
C ARG A 300 -4.41 -11.36 14.92
N ALA A 301 -3.61 -12.41 14.81
CA ALA A 301 -2.91 -13.02 15.92
C ALA A 301 -1.84 -12.09 16.52
N GLY A 302 -1.08 -11.36 15.69
CA GLY A 302 -0.12 -10.36 16.14
C GLY A 302 -0.76 -9.22 16.94
N ARG A 303 -1.86 -8.65 16.42
CA ARG A 303 -2.66 -7.64 17.15
C ARG A 303 -3.22 -8.21 18.46
N ALA A 304 -3.77 -9.42 18.43
CA ALA A 304 -4.30 -10.07 19.64
C ALA A 304 -3.21 -10.36 20.68
N ARG A 305 -2.01 -10.79 20.26
CA ARG A 305 -0.88 -11.03 21.17
C ARG A 305 -0.42 -9.72 21.79
N ALA A 306 -0.11 -8.70 21.00
CA ALA A 306 0.31 -7.39 21.48
C ALA A 306 -0.69 -6.79 22.50
N ALA A 307 -1.98 -6.80 22.17
CA ALA A 307 -3.03 -6.32 23.07
C ALA A 307 -3.12 -7.16 24.37
N SER A 308 -2.92 -8.49 24.30
CA SER A 308 -2.93 -9.38 25.48
C SER A 308 -1.80 -9.10 26.48
N VAL A 309 -0.72 -8.46 26.04
CA VAL A 309 0.44 -8.08 26.87
C VAL A 309 0.61 -6.56 27.04
N GLY A 310 -0.38 -5.76 26.60
CA GLY A 310 -0.44 -4.32 26.91
C GLY A 310 0.18 -3.37 25.88
N TRP A 311 0.56 -3.84 24.68
CA TRP A 311 0.97 -2.97 23.57
C TRP A 311 -0.20 -2.66 22.62
N PRO A 312 -0.17 -1.53 21.90
CA PRO A 312 -1.24 -1.18 20.95
C PRO A 312 -1.28 -2.15 19.76
N ASP A 313 -0.12 -2.54 19.23
CA ASP A 313 -0.01 -3.41 18.06
C ASP A 313 1.31 -4.21 18.02
N ALA A 314 1.44 -5.04 16.98
CA ALA A 314 2.60 -5.89 16.75
C ALA A 314 3.90 -5.12 16.43
N TYR A 315 3.84 -3.88 15.93
CA TYR A 315 5.03 -3.06 15.67
C TYR A 315 5.63 -2.55 16.99
N ALA A 316 4.81 -1.92 17.82
CA ALA A 316 5.22 -1.44 19.15
C ALA A 316 5.72 -2.59 20.04
N PHE A 317 5.01 -3.72 20.02
CA PHE A 317 5.38 -4.97 20.71
C PHE A 317 6.72 -5.53 20.23
N THR A 318 6.91 -5.73 18.92
CA THR A 318 8.17 -6.29 18.39
C THR A 318 9.36 -5.36 18.56
N LYS A 319 9.16 -4.03 18.56
CA LYS A 319 10.22 -3.06 18.91
C LYS A 319 10.58 -3.06 20.40
N ALA A 320 9.63 -3.28 21.31
CA ALA A 320 9.93 -3.40 22.74
C ALA A 320 10.81 -4.62 23.03
N LEU A 321 10.45 -5.78 22.46
CA LEU A 321 11.26 -6.99 22.54
C LEU A 321 12.61 -6.85 21.81
N ALA A 322 12.70 -6.04 20.75
CA ALA A 322 13.96 -5.75 20.06
C ALA A 322 14.97 -5.05 20.96
N GLU A 323 14.55 -4.05 21.74
CA GLU A 323 15.43 -3.33 22.66
C GLU A 323 15.99 -4.26 23.74
N GLN A 324 15.14 -5.09 24.34
CA GLN A 324 15.55 -6.12 25.30
C GLN A 324 16.51 -7.13 24.66
N ALA A 325 16.17 -7.69 23.51
CA ALA A 325 16.98 -8.70 22.83
C ALA A 325 18.36 -8.15 22.43
N VAL A 326 18.45 -6.91 21.94
CA VAL A 326 19.73 -6.25 21.66
C VAL A 326 20.51 -6.00 22.95
N PHE A 327 19.87 -5.52 24.03
CA PHE A 327 20.55 -5.30 25.31
C PHE A 327 21.15 -6.59 25.89
N GLU A 328 20.42 -7.71 25.81
CA GLU A 328 20.90 -9.04 26.22
C GLU A 328 22.03 -9.59 25.33
N THR A 329 22.02 -9.33 24.02
CA THR A 329 22.89 -10.02 23.04
C THR A 329 24.03 -9.19 22.46
N LYS A 330 24.08 -7.87 22.71
CA LYS A 330 25.07 -6.95 22.12
C LYS A 330 26.53 -7.24 22.53
N GLY A 331 26.77 -7.90 23.67
CA GLY A 331 28.11 -8.00 24.25
C GLY A 331 28.75 -6.61 24.47
N ASP A 332 30.02 -6.46 24.12
CA ASP A 332 30.76 -5.18 24.25
C ASP A 332 30.44 -4.17 23.16
N LEU A 333 29.56 -4.49 22.21
CA LEU A 333 29.13 -3.53 21.18
C LEU A 333 28.52 -2.29 21.85
N PRO A 334 29.02 -1.07 21.57
CA PRO A 334 28.42 0.15 22.08
C PRO A 334 27.13 0.44 21.29
N VAL A 335 26.01 0.47 22.01
CA VAL A 335 24.66 0.63 21.44
C VAL A 335 23.95 1.81 22.10
N ASN A 336 23.28 2.62 21.30
CA ASN A 336 22.34 3.64 21.75
C ASN A 336 21.00 3.48 20.99
N VAL A 337 19.89 3.77 21.67
CA VAL A 337 18.53 3.63 21.14
C VAL A 337 17.90 5.01 21.00
N VAL A 338 17.43 5.34 19.80
CA VAL A 338 16.63 6.54 19.54
C VAL A 338 15.17 6.13 19.36
N ARG A 339 14.29 6.64 20.23
CA ARG A 339 12.86 6.34 20.28
C ARG A 339 12.05 7.55 19.79
N PRO A 340 11.72 7.67 18.49
CA PRO A 340 10.79 8.67 18.00
C PRO A 340 9.32 8.34 18.31
N SER A 341 8.50 9.38 18.43
CA SER A 341 7.03 9.31 18.50
C SER A 341 6.39 9.22 17.09
N ILE A 342 5.18 9.75 16.85
CA ILE A 342 4.56 9.73 15.51
C ILE A 342 5.32 10.71 14.60
N ILE A 343 6.04 10.17 13.62
CA ILE A 343 6.87 10.98 12.72
C ILE A 343 6.02 11.47 11.55
N GLU A 344 5.82 12.78 11.47
CA GLU A 344 5.08 13.45 10.39
C GLU A 344 6.03 14.32 9.53
N SER A 345 5.45 15.08 8.59
CA SER A 345 6.17 15.92 7.62
C SER A 345 7.24 16.83 8.23
N ALA A 346 8.29 17.13 7.45
CA ALA A 346 9.36 18.05 7.86
C ALA A 346 8.83 19.44 8.29
N LEU A 347 9.43 20.01 9.33
CA LEU A 347 9.19 21.40 9.75
C LEU A 347 9.88 22.36 8.79
N ALA A 348 11.15 22.11 8.48
CA ALA A 348 12.00 22.96 7.66
C ALA A 348 12.77 22.18 6.57
N GLU A 349 13.27 20.97 6.87
CA GLU A 349 14.24 20.28 6.00
C GLU A 349 13.86 18.84 5.64
N PRO A 350 14.12 18.36 4.40
CA PRO A 350 14.86 19.01 3.31
C PRO A 350 14.12 20.20 2.67
N ARG A 351 12.79 20.24 2.82
CA ARG A 351 11.92 21.40 2.59
C ARG A 351 10.74 21.33 3.59
N PRO A 352 10.09 22.45 3.96
CA PRO A 352 8.89 22.40 4.78
C PRO A 352 7.83 21.49 4.13
N GLY A 353 7.19 20.66 4.94
CA GLY A 353 6.11 19.79 4.50
C GLY A 353 6.56 18.52 3.76
N TRP A 354 7.87 18.30 3.59
CA TRP A 354 8.36 17.07 2.95
C TRP A 354 7.93 15.83 3.73
N ILE A 355 7.25 14.90 3.04
CA ILE A 355 6.72 13.65 3.60
C ILE A 355 6.81 12.52 2.57
N ARG A 356 7.20 11.32 3.01
CA ARG A 356 7.42 10.16 2.14
C ARG A 356 6.52 9.00 2.51
N GLY A 357 5.34 8.97 1.92
CA GLY A 357 4.32 7.94 2.13
C GLY A 357 2.98 8.56 2.45
N PHE A 358 2.03 7.70 2.81
CA PHE A 358 0.67 8.06 3.18
C PHE A 358 0.19 6.95 4.13
N ARG A 359 0.42 7.09 5.45
CA ARG A 359 0.44 5.95 6.39
C ARG A 359 -0.03 6.22 7.83
N MET A 360 0.02 7.46 8.30
CA MET A 360 -0.27 7.87 9.68
C MET A 360 -1.51 8.76 9.72
N ALA A 361 -1.40 10.08 9.98
CA ALA A 361 -2.57 10.95 10.09
C ALA A 361 -3.27 11.21 8.73
N GLU A 362 -2.52 11.14 7.63
CA GLU A 362 -2.94 11.67 6.32
C GLU A 362 -4.22 11.00 5.75
N PRO A 363 -4.40 9.66 5.82
CA PRO A 363 -5.62 9.00 5.36
C PRO A 363 -6.87 9.37 6.18
N VAL A 364 -6.71 9.64 7.49
CA VAL A 364 -7.79 10.04 8.38
C VAL A 364 -8.21 11.48 8.06
N ILE A 365 -7.23 12.38 7.94
CA ILE A 365 -7.42 13.78 7.54
C ILE A 365 -8.16 13.89 6.21
N ILE A 366 -7.73 13.15 5.17
CA ILE A 366 -8.41 13.18 3.86
C ILE A 366 -9.79 12.50 3.88
N SER A 367 -10.02 11.51 4.75
CA SER A 367 -11.35 10.91 4.93
C SER A 367 -12.33 11.85 5.64
N TYR A 368 -11.84 12.67 6.58
CA TYR A 368 -12.59 13.77 7.18
C TYR A 368 -12.90 14.88 6.18
N ALA A 369 -11.90 15.32 5.42
CA ALA A 369 -12.04 16.38 4.41
C ALA A 369 -13.03 16.04 3.28
N ARG A 370 -13.32 14.74 3.07
CA ARG A 370 -14.36 14.23 2.16
C ARG A 370 -15.74 14.03 2.82
N GLY A 371 -15.89 14.36 4.10
CA GLY A 371 -17.13 14.18 4.87
C GLY A 371 -17.48 12.71 5.20
N LEU A 372 -16.55 11.77 5.00
CA LEU A 372 -16.74 10.33 5.24
C LEU A 372 -16.66 10.00 6.75
N LEU A 373 -15.69 10.60 7.44
CA LEU A 373 -15.57 10.53 8.91
C LEU A 373 -16.23 11.77 9.55
N ARG A 374 -17.17 11.55 10.47
CA ARG A 374 -17.91 12.61 11.19
C ARG A 374 -17.66 12.65 12.70
N GLU A 375 -17.12 11.56 13.24
CA GLU A 375 -16.83 11.36 14.65
C GLU A 375 -15.35 10.95 14.74
N PHE A 376 -14.56 11.59 15.61
CA PHE A 376 -13.14 11.26 15.81
C PHE A 376 -12.98 10.34 17.03
N PRO A 377 -12.33 9.16 16.91
CA PRO A 377 -12.04 8.33 18.07
C PRO A 377 -10.89 8.96 18.86
N GLY A 378 -11.16 9.55 20.02
CA GLY A 378 -10.13 10.13 20.89
C GLY A 378 -10.69 10.89 22.07
N VAL A 379 -9.80 11.36 22.95
CA VAL A 379 -10.13 12.22 24.10
C VAL A 379 -9.64 13.65 23.78
N PRO A 380 -10.50 14.68 23.77
CA PRO A 380 -10.12 16.01 23.31
C PRO A 380 -9.02 16.68 24.13
N GLU A 381 -8.92 16.35 25.42
CA GLU A 381 -7.87 16.83 26.33
C GLU A 381 -6.53 16.09 26.13
N GLY A 382 -6.55 14.91 25.49
CA GLY A 382 -5.39 14.05 25.31
C GLY A 382 -4.35 14.65 24.37
N THR A 383 -3.08 14.33 24.64
CA THR A 383 -1.95 14.69 23.78
C THR A 383 -1.85 13.72 22.60
N ILE A 384 -1.56 14.23 21.41
CA ILE A 384 -1.11 13.44 20.27
C ILE A 384 0.38 13.71 20.05
N ASP A 385 1.21 12.71 20.32
CA ASP A 385 2.67 12.84 20.32
C ASP A 385 3.23 12.76 18.89
N VAL A 386 3.09 13.88 18.18
CA VAL A 386 3.64 14.12 16.84
C VAL A 386 5.04 14.73 16.94
N ILE A 387 5.92 14.38 16.01
CA ILE A 387 7.23 15.01 15.84
C ILE A 387 7.62 15.14 14.34
N PRO A 388 8.14 16.28 13.89
CA PRO A 388 8.68 16.43 12.52
C PRO A 388 9.88 15.52 12.23
N VAL A 389 9.96 14.98 11.01
CA VAL A 389 11.04 14.05 10.59
C VAL A 389 12.45 14.65 10.66
N ASP A 390 12.62 15.94 10.45
CA ASP A 390 13.90 16.64 10.54
C ASP A 390 14.43 16.74 11.96
N ILE A 391 13.56 16.94 12.95
CA ILE A 391 13.92 16.89 14.37
C ILE A 391 14.40 15.48 14.74
N VAL A 392 13.72 14.42 14.26
CA VAL A 392 14.14 13.03 14.48
C VAL A 392 15.47 12.73 13.81
N VAL A 393 15.68 13.18 12.57
CA VAL A 393 16.94 12.98 11.85
C VAL A 393 18.10 13.72 12.52
N ALA A 394 17.90 14.98 12.93
CA ALA A 394 18.93 15.75 13.62
C ALA A 394 19.30 15.12 14.99
N ALA A 395 18.31 14.62 15.74
CA ALA A 395 18.57 13.87 16.98
C ALA A 395 19.38 12.58 16.75
N ILE A 396 19.07 11.81 15.68
CA ILE A 396 19.83 10.61 15.30
C ILE A 396 21.30 10.97 14.97
N ILE A 397 21.52 12.07 14.23
CA ILE A 397 22.86 12.54 13.87
C ILE A 397 23.62 13.01 15.12
N ALA A 398 22.97 13.73 16.04
CA ALA A 398 23.60 14.17 17.29
C ALA A 398 23.99 13.00 18.21
N VAL A 399 23.14 11.97 18.33
CA VAL A 399 23.47 10.73 19.06
C VAL A 399 24.64 9.99 18.41
N ALA A 400 24.68 9.91 17.07
CA ALA A 400 25.80 9.33 16.33
C ALA A 400 27.11 10.13 16.49
N ALA A 401 27.04 11.46 16.49
CA ALA A 401 28.20 12.34 16.63
C ALA A 401 28.76 12.36 18.07
N LYS A 402 27.91 12.19 19.08
CA LYS A 402 28.31 12.03 20.49
C LYS A 402 28.88 10.63 20.79
N GLY A 403 28.66 9.66 19.91
CA GLY A 403 29.24 8.33 20.00
C GLY A 403 28.74 7.52 21.22
N PRO A 404 29.54 6.55 21.71
CA PRO A 404 29.19 5.72 22.86
C PRO A 404 28.97 6.47 24.20
N GLU A 405 29.34 7.76 24.30
CA GLU A 405 29.06 8.60 25.46
C GLU A 405 27.63 9.18 25.47
N ALA A 406 26.84 8.94 24.42
CA ALA A 406 25.43 9.27 24.40
C ALA A 406 24.63 8.45 25.45
N PRO A 407 23.55 8.99 26.02
CA PRO A 407 22.62 8.22 26.84
C PRO A 407 22.06 7.01 26.10
N PHE A 408 21.94 5.87 26.80
CA PHE A 408 21.55 4.59 26.20
C PHE A 408 20.20 4.65 25.49
N ILE A 409 19.23 5.40 26.02
CA ILE A 409 17.94 5.70 25.38
C ILE A 409 17.78 7.22 25.27
N THR A 410 17.40 7.69 24.08
CA THR A 410 16.98 9.08 23.82
C THR A 410 15.61 9.06 23.15
N GLN A 411 14.59 9.64 23.80
CA GLN A 411 13.24 9.77 23.26
C GLN A 411 13.10 11.08 22.48
N VAL A 412 12.44 11.01 21.32
CA VAL A 412 12.23 12.14 20.40
C VAL A 412 10.73 12.34 20.19
N ALA A 413 10.16 13.14 21.09
CA ALA A 413 8.74 13.33 21.31
C ALA A 413 8.46 14.80 21.67
N SER A 414 7.19 15.18 21.74
CA SER A 414 6.79 16.57 22.02
C SER A 414 5.89 16.71 23.25
N GLY A 415 5.12 15.67 23.60
CA GLY A 415 4.01 15.75 24.56
C GLY A 415 4.35 16.13 25.99
N SER A 416 5.62 15.98 26.41
CA SER A 416 6.10 16.40 27.74
C SER A 416 6.52 17.87 27.83
N THR A 417 6.79 18.54 26.70
CA THR A 417 7.42 19.87 26.67
C THR A 417 6.74 20.88 25.74
N ASN A 418 6.06 20.41 24.69
CA ASN A 418 5.29 21.20 23.73
C ASN A 418 4.08 20.37 23.22
N PRO A 419 3.07 20.09 24.09
CA PRO A 419 1.99 19.15 23.76
C PRO A 419 0.99 19.68 22.73
N LEU A 420 0.86 18.98 21.60
CA LEU A 420 -0.29 19.09 20.71
C LEU A 420 -1.48 18.31 21.30
N ARG A 421 -2.62 18.98 21.52
CA ARG A 421 -3.86 18.31 21.96
C ARG A 421 -4.70 17.83 20.79
N TYR A 422 -5.46 16.75 20.98
CA TYR A 422 -6.44 16.28 19.99
C TYR A 422 -7.45 17.36 19.61
N SER A 423 -7.98 18.13 20.58
CA SER A 423 -8.84 19.30 20.32
C SER A 423 -8.17 20.31 19.38
N GLN A 424 -6.96 20.76 19.70
CA GLN A 424 -6.20 21.71 18.87
C GLN A 424 -5.92 21.18 17.45
N LEU A 425 -5.60 19.89 17.30
CA LEU A 425 -5.44 19.28 15.98
C LEU A 425 -6.77 19.25 15.21
N VAL A 426 -7.87 18.86 15.88
CA VAL A 426 -9.22 18.84 15.30
C VAL A 426 -9.67 20.23 14.82
N ASP A 427 -9.47 21.26 15.64
CA ASP A 427 -9.81 22.65 15.29
C ASP A 427 -8.97 23.14 14.09
N ASN A 428 -7.65 22.96 14.13
CA ASN A 428 -6.76 23.34 13.02
C ASN A 428 -7.12 22.64 11.69
N VAL A 429 -7.50 21.35 11.74
CA VAL A 429 -7.92 20.60 10.54
C VAL A 429 -9.28 21.07 10.03
N ARG A 430 -10.28 21.26 10.91
CA ARG A 430 -11.60 21.80 10.54
C ARG A 430 -11.47 23.17 9.87
N ASP A 431 -10.75 24.08 10.52
CA ASP A 431 -10.71 25.49 10.11
C ASP A 431 -9.95 25.65 8.78
N TRP A 432 -8.87 24.89 8.59
CA TRP A 432 -8.16 24.86 7.32
C TRP A 432 -9.00 24.35 6.16
N PHE A 433 -9.72 23.22 6.33
CA PHE A 433 -10.60 22.70 5.27
C PHE A 433 -11.90 23.50 5.09
N THR A 434 -12.31 24.28 6.09
CA THR A 434 -13.42 25.23 5.98
C THR A 434 -13.01 26.44 5.11
N ALA A 435 -11.77 26.91 5.23
CA ALA A 435 -11.20 27.91 4.32
C ALA A 435 -10.83 27.34 2.94
N HIS A 436 -10.39 26.08 2.88
CA HIS A 436 -9.93 25.39 1.67
C HIS A 436 -10.75 24.10 1.41
N PRO A 437 -12.00 24.20 0.93
CA PRO A 437 -12.86 23.04 0.78
C PRO A 437 -12.36 22.06 -0.29
N VAL A 438 -12.42 20.76 0.03
CA VAL A 438 -12.32 19.68 -0.97
C VAL A 438 -13.55 19.73 -1.86
N HIS A 439 -13.39 19.42 -3.14
CA HIS A 439 -14.48 19.41 -4.11
C HIS A 439 -14.81 17.98 -4.59
N ASP A 440 -16.10 17.70 -4.80
CA ASP A 440 -16.59 16.43 -5.34
C ASP A 440 -16.29 16.27 -6.85
N ALA A 441 -16.76 15.18 -7.48
CA ALA A 441 -16.51 14.93 -8.91
C ALA A 441 -17.14 16.01 -9.81
N GLU A 442 -18.35 16.42 -9.47
CA GLU A 442 -19.14 17.47 -10.11
C GLU A 442 -18.49 18.87 -9.98
N GLY A 443 -17.71 19.10 -8.93
CA GLY A 443 -17.02 20.35 -8.63
C GLY A 443 -17.75 21.25 -7.64
N GLN A 444 -18.58 20.70 -6.75
CA GLN A 444 -19.14 21.37 -5.59
C GLN A 444 -18.22 21.23 -4.37
N PRO A 445 -18.13 22.24 -3.49
CA PRO A 445 -17.37 22.14 -2.24
C PRO A 445 -18.06 21.18 -1.25
N ILE A 446 -17.28 20.33 -0.63
CA ILE A 446 -17.70 19.44 0.45
C ILE A 446 -17.60 20.21 1.77
N VAL A 447 -18.71 20.32 2.48
CA VAL A 447 -18.73 20.88 3.84
C VAL A 447 -18.16 19.85 4.80
N VAL A 448 -17.07 20.19 5.50
CA VAL A 448 -16.51 19.34 6.55
C VAL A 448 -17.45 19.29 7.76
N PRO A 449 -17.63 18.12 8.40
CA PRO A 449 -18.50 17.99 9.57
C PRO A 449 -17.82 18.52 10.84
N ASP A 450 -18.61 18.92 11.84
CA ASP A 450 -18.08 19.16 13.18
C ASP A 450 -17.59 17.84 13.80
N TRP A 451 -16.29 17.76 14.05
CA TRP A 451 -15.67 16.58 14.64
C TRP A 451 -16.03 16.48 16.13
N ASN A 452 -17.00 15.61 16.42
CA ASN A 452 -17.36 15.23 17.78
C ASN A 452 -16.45 14.09 18.28
N PHE A 453 -16.26 14.00 19.60
CA PHE A 453 -15.42 12.99 20.27
C PHE A 453 -16.22 11.91 21.04
N PRO A 454 -17.09 11.10 20.40
CA PRO A 454 -17.67 9.95 21.07
C PRO A 454 -16.70 8.76 21.07
N GLY A 455 -16.75 7.94 22.13
CA GLY A 455 -15.87 6.78 22.27
C GLY A 455 -15.91 5.82 21.07
N ARG A 456 -14.72 5.41 20.62
CA ARG A 456 -14.39 4.56 19.44
C ARG A 456 -15.43 3.50 19.06
N GLY A 457 -15.95 2.77 20.05
CA GLY A 457 -16.97 1.72 19.85
C GLY A 457 -18.33 2.18 19.32
N ARG A 458 -18.59 3.50 19.18
CA ARG A 458 -19.72 4.06 18.43
C ARG A 458 -19.39 4.18 16.94
N VAL A 459 -18.22 4.74 16.62
CA VAL A 459 -17.74 4.99 15.25
C VAL A 459 -17.62 3.68 14.47
N GLN A 460 -16.97 2.67 15.06
CA GLN A 460 -16.83 1.34 14.45
C GLN A 460 -18.21 0.73 14.14
N LYS A 461 -19.14 0.72 15.12
CA LYS A 461 -20.51 0.20 14.94
C LYS A 461 -21.32 0.95 13.87
N GLN A 462 -21.05 2.22 13.61
CA GLN A 462 -21.67 2.96 12.52
C GLN A 462 -21.16 2.47 11.16
N LEU A 463 -19.84 2.31 11.04
CA LEU A 463 -19.19 1.86 9.82
C LEU A 463 -19.49 0.38 9.51
N ASP A 464 -19.53 -0.50 10.53
CA ASP A 464 -19.94 -1.92 10.40
C ASP A 464 -21.33 -2.06 9.78
N ARG A 465 -22.27 -1.21 10.22
CA ARG A 465 -23.64 -1.17 9.70
C ARG A 465 -23.65 -0.70 8.25
N ALA A 466 -22.85 0.31 7.91
CA ALA A 466 -22.72 0.80 6.54
C ALA A 466 -22.12 -0.28 5.61
N GLN A 467 -21.04 -0.94 6.03
CA GLN A 467 -20.41 -2.02 5.27
C GLN A 467 -21.36 -3.21 5.08
N THR A 468 -22.11 -3.59 6.12
CA THR A 468 -23.14 -4.64 6.07
C THR A 468 -24.26 -4.31 5.08
N LEU A 469 -24.73 -3.06 5.05
CA LEU A 469 -25.75 -2.61 4.10
C LEU A 469 -25.24 -2.63 2.66
N VAL A 470 -24.02 -2.14 2.41
CA VAL A 470 -23.42 -2.14 1.07
C VAL A 470 -23.17 -3.56 0.56
N MET A 471 -22.64 -4.47 1.40
CA MET A 471 -22.49 -5.90 1.01
C MET A 471 -23.82 -6.59 0.73
N ARG A 472 -24.94 -6.18 1.36
CA ARG A 472 -26.28 -6.70 1.01
C ARG A 472 -26.74 -6.19 -0.35
N GLY A 473 -26.52 -4.91 -0.65
CA GLY A 473 -26.80 -4.31 -1.96
C GLY A 473 -25.97 -4.91 -3.09
N GLU A 474 -24.67 -5.12 -2.87
CA GLU A 474 -23.74 -5.77 -3.81
C GLU A 474 -24.25 -7.16 -4.22
N ARG A 475 -24.61 -8.02 -3.25
CA ARG A 475 -25.14 -9.37 -3.51
C ARG A 475 -26.43 -9.35 -4.33
N LEU A 476 -27.29 -8.34 -4.13
CA LEU A 476 -28.56 -8.19 -4.85
C LEU A 476 -28.36 -7.67 -6.28
N LEU A 477 -27.33 -6.86 -6.54
CA LEU A 477 -26.97 -6.45 -7.90
C LEU A 477 -26.24 -7.56 -8.66
N GLN A 478 -25.38 -8.35 -7.99
CA GLN A 478 -24.65 -9.46 -8.61
C GLN A 478 -25.55 -10.65 -9.04
N SER A 479 -26.78 -10.74 -8.53
CA SER A 479 -27.77 -11.75 -8.95
C SER A 479 -28.66 -11.30 -10.12
N LEU A 480 -28.64 -10.01 -10.50
CA LEU A 480 -29.44 -9.46 -11.58
C LEU A 480 -28.66 -9.47 -12.92
N PRO A 481 -29.32 -9.78 -14.07
CA PRO A 481 -28.68 -9.82 -15.38
C PRO A 481 -28.51 -8.41 -15.99
N LEU A 482 -27.76 -7.55 -15.30
CA LEU A 482 -27.48 -6.16 -15.72
C LEU A 482 -26.34 -6.13 -16.76
N ARG A 483 -26.48 -5.27 -17.79
CA ARG A 483 -25.47 -5.01 -18.84
C ARG A 483 -25.46 -3.52 -19.22
N GLY A 484 -24.33 -3.03 -19.76
CA GLY A 484 -24.14 -1.62 -20.16
C GLY A 484 -24.37 -0.64 -19.00
N THR A 485 -24.94 0.54 -19.29
CA THR A 485 -25.23 1.64 -18.35
C THR A 485 -25.79 1.26 -16.97
N GLN A 486 -26.50 0.13 -16.80
CA GLN A 486 -26.95 -0.35 -15.50
C GLN A 486 -25.77 -0.74 -14.56
N ALA A 487 -24.64 -1.18 -15.13
CA ALA A 487 -23.41 -1.47 -14.40
C ALA A 487 -22.69 -0.21 -13.87
N THR A 488 -23.24 1.00 -14.05
CA THR A 488 -22.80 2.21 -13.33
C THR A 488 -23.25 2.21 -11.86
N TRP A 489 -24.37 1.55 -11.54
CA TRP A 489 -24.86 1.44 -10.16
C TRP A 489 -23.98 0.53 -9.30
N SER A 490 -23.48 -0.58 -9.87
CA SER A 490 -22.48 -1.41 -9.20
C SER A 490 -21.14 -0.71 -9.01
N ALA A 491 -20.77 0.23 -9.91
CA ALA A 491 -19.58 1.07 -9.75
C ALA A 491 -19.66 1.91 -8.47
N ARG A 492 -20.73 2.69 -8.32
CA ARG A 492 -20.95 3.60 -7.19
C ARG A 492 -21.06 2.87 -5.84
N LEU A 493 -21.56 1.64 -5.83
CA LEU A 493 -21.65 0.83 -4.62
C LEU A 493 -20.33 0.17 -4.24
N GLU A 494 -19.54 -0.31 -5.20
CA GLU A 494 -18.20 -0.83 -4.93
C GLU A 494 -17.22 0.28 -4.53
N GLU A 495 -17.35 1.48 -5.11
CA GLU A 495 -16.60 2.67 -4.71
C GLU A 495 -16.87 3.04 -3.24
N ARG A 496 -18.16 3.17 -2.86
CA ARG A 496 -18.56 3.38 -1.46
C ARG A 496 -18.14 2.25 -0.51
N ARG A 497 -18.16 0.99 -0.98
CA ARG A 497 -17.66 -0.17 -0.21
C ARG A 497 -16.19 0.01 0.14
N ILE A 498 -15.37 0.37 -0.84
CA ILE A 498 -13.93 0.57 -0.70
C ILE A 498 -13.65 1.76 0.23
N GLU A 499 -14.41 2.85 0.13
CA GLU A 499 -14.31 3.99 1.05
C GLU A 499 -14.67 3.62 2.51
N ILE A 500 -15.79 2.92 2.72
CA ILE A 500 -16.20 2.46 4.06
C ILE A 500 -15.20 1.45 4.64
N GLN A 501 -14.66 0.54 3.81
CA GLN A 501 -13.66 -0.43 4.25
C GLN A 501 -12.36 0.27 4.70
N ARG A 502 -11.87 1.25 3.94
CA ARG A 502 -10.70 2.04 4.37
C ARG A 502 -10.99 2.81 5.66
N ALA A 503 -12.17 3.41 5.79
CA ALA A 503 -12.57 4.10 7.01
C ALA A 503 -12.62 3.17 8.25
N LEU A 504 -13.06 1.91 8.08
CA LEU A 504 -12.98 0.87 9.11
C LEU A 504 -11.52 0.54 9.45
N GLU A 505 -10.71 0.23 8.45
CA GLU A 505 -9.30 -0.10 8.61
C GLU A 505 -8.55 1.02 9.35
N TYR A 506 -8.81 2.29 9.03
CA TYR A 506 -8.23 3.44 9.73
C TYR A 506 -8.74 3.60 11.17
N VAL A 507 -10.05 3.48 11.43
CA VAL A 507 -10.62 3.60 12.79
C VAL A 507 -10.19 2.44 13.70
N GLU A 508 -9.98 1.25 13.15
CA GLU A 508 -9.43 0.11 13.90
C GLU A 508 -7.95 0.31 14.23
N LEU A 509 -7.13 0.75 13.27
CA LEU A 509 -5.69 0.93 13.43
C LEU A 509 -5.33 2.12 14.33
N TYR A 510 -5.73 3.33 13.95
CA TYR A 510 -5.30 4.55 14.65
C TYR A 510 -6.00 4.73 16.00
N GLY A 511 -7.19 4.11 16.19
CA GLY A 511 -7.94 4.14 17.45
C GLY A 511 -7.18 3.58 18.67
N LEU A 512 -6.13 2.76 18.45
CA LEU A 512 -5.25 2.25 19.52
C LEU A 512 -4.26 3.30 20.00
N TYR A 513 -3.77 4.16 19.09
CA TYR A 513 -2.85 5.25 19.41
C TYR A 513 -3.58 6.40 20.12
N THR A 514 -4.87 6.61 19.81
CA THR A 514 -5.75 7.59 20.49
C THR A 514 -6.19 7.17 21.89
N GLU A 515 -5.88 5.93 22.30
CA GLU A 515 -6.10 5.39 23.66
C GLU A 515 -4.80 5.40 24.51
N CYS A 516 -3.65 5.78 23.93
CA CYS A 516 -2.38 5.85 24.61
C CYS A 516 -2.19 7.21 25.31
N GLU A 517 -2.36 7.24 26.64
CA GLU A 517 -2.17 8.44 27.47
C GLU A 517 -0.74 8.52 28.04
N ALA A 518 0.25 8.02 27.31
CA ALA A 518 1.66 8.04 27.74
C ALA A 518 2.29 9.42 27.47
N ILE A 519 3.07 9.92 28.43
CA ILE A 519 3.78 11.21 28.33
C ILE A 519 5.28 10.91 28.30
N TYR A 520 5.89 11.03 27.12
CA TYR A 520 7.29 10.65 26.90
C TYR A 520 8.26 11.72 27.38
N SER A 521 9.05 11.39 28.40
CA SER A 521 10.16 12.23 28.90
C SER A 521 11.21 12.41 27.80
N VAL A 522 11.79 13.61 27.69
CA VAL A 522 12.81 13.97 26.66
C VAL A 522 14.06 14.59 27.30
N ASP A 523 14.38 14.18 28.52
CA ASP A 523 15.42 14.78 29.35
C ASP A 523 16.82 14.55 28.77
N ASN A 524 17.08 13.36 28.20
CA ASN A 524 18.31 13.07 27.48
C ASN A 524 18.42 13.82 26.15
N LEU A 525 17.30 13.99 25.42
CA LEU A 525 17.28 14.78 24.19
C LEU A 525 17.65 16.25 24.47
N LEU A 526 16.97 16.86 25.45
CA LEU A 526 17.26 18.24 25.85
C LEU A 526 18.63 18.39 26.50
N ARG A 527 19.15 17.37 27.17
CA ARG A 527 20.54 17.36 27.66
C ARG A 527 21.55 17.40 26.51
N ILE A 528 21.39 16.57 25.48
CA ILE A 528 22.26 16.61 24.30
C ILE A 528 22.12 17.98 23.59
N TRP A 529 20.90 18.50 23.44
CA TRP A 529 20.64 19.81 22.83
C TRP A 529 21.37 20.96 23.54
N ASN A 530 21.29 21.00 24.88
CA ASN A 530 21.91 22.04 25.70
C ASN A 530 23.46 21.90 25.82
N GLU A 531 24.04 20.78 25.37
CA GLU A 531 25.50 20.55 25.31
C GLU A 531 26.13 20.98 23.96
N LEU A 532 25.32 21.28 22.93
CA LEU A 532 25.77 21.76 21.61
C LEU A 532 26.09 23.25 21.61
N ASP A 533 26.93 23.67 20.65
CA ASP A 533 27.14 25.09 20.37
C ASP A 533 26.02 25.70 19.51
N ALA A 534 26.00 27.03 19.41
CA ALA A 534 24.95 27.75 18.68
C ALA A 534 24.92 27.46 17.16
N ARG A 535 26.05 27.04 16.56
CA ARG A 535 26.14 26.69 15.13
C ARG A 535 25.56 25.31 14.89
N ASP A 536 25.83 24.34 15.76
CA ASP A 536 25.20 23.02 15.69
C ASP A 536 23.71 23.07 16.05
N GLN A 537 23.30 23.96 16.97
CA GLN A 537 21.88 24.17 17.27
C GLN A 537 21.12 24.74 16.06
N ASP A 538 21.67 25.73 15.36
CA ASP A 538 21.11 26.25 14.10
C ASP A 538 21.15 25.19 12.99
N THR A 539 22.31 24.55 12.78
CA THR A 539 22.51 23.57 11.71
C THR A 539 21.67 22.32 11.92
N PHE A 540 21.51 21.83 13.15
CA PHE A 540 20.86 20.55 13.50
C PHE A 540 19.78 20.74 14.58
N CYS A 541 18.81 21.64 14.35
CA CYS A 541 17.71 21.83 15.29
C CYS A 541 16.92 20.54 15.58
N PHE A 542 16.92 20.09 16.83
CA PHE A 542 16.09 18.98 17.33
C PHE A 542 15.32 19.29 18.62
N ASP A 543 15.12 20.56 18.94
CA ASP A 543 14.30 20.99 20.09
C ASP A 543 12.80 20.90 19.75
N PRO A 544 12.00 20.04 20.42
CA PRO A 544 10.56 19.94 20.17
C PRO A 544 9.79 21.25 20.44
N ARG A 545 10.36 22.17 21.22
CA ARG A 545 9.78 23.49 21.55
C ARG A 545 9.86 24.48 20.39
N ALA A 546 10.61 24.18 19.32
CA ALA A 546 10.66 24.99 18.10
C ALA A 546 9.37 24.86 17.25
N VAL A 547 8.54 23.85 17.48
CA VAL A 547 7.32 23.59 16.69
C VAL A 547 6.18 24.51 17.13
N SER A 548 5.84 25.52 16.33
CA SER A 548 4.57 26.24 16.46
C SER A 548 3.46 25.40 15.83
N TRP A 549 2.61 24.78 16.65
CA TRP A 549 1.65 23.76 16.20
C TRP A 549 0.64 24.26 15.16
N ASP A 550 0.01 25.41 15.39
CA ASP A 550 -1.02 25.91 14.48
C ASP A 550 -0.43 26.26 13.10
N HIS A 551 0.77 26.86 13.09
CA HIS A 551 1.54 27.11 11.87
C HIS A 551 1.97 25.82 11.17
N TYR A 552 2.53 24.86 11.91
CA TYR A 552 2.96 23.57 11.38
C TYR A 552 1.79 22.79 10.76
N VAL A 553 0.64 22.71 11.44
CA VAL A 553 -0.53 22.00 10.91
C VAL A 553 -1.11 22.74 9.69
N GLN A 554 -1.42 24.04 9.81
CA GLN A 554 -2.15 24.77 8.77
C GLN A 554 -1.30 25.21 7.57
N ASN A 555 -0.03 25.60 7.78
CA ASN A 555 0.80 26.17 6.72
C ASN A 555 1.82 25.19 6.12
N ILE A 556 2.11 24.07 6.79
CA ILE A 556 3.19 23.16 6.39
C ILE A 556 2.66 21.75 6.10
N HIS A 557 1.99 21.12 7.07
CA HIS A 557 1.53 19.74 6.98
C HIS A 557 0.30 19.58 6.05
N LEU A 558 -0.81 20.27 6.34
CA LEU A 558 -2.07 20.10 5.59
C LEU A 558 -1.98 20.42 4.09
N PRO A 559 -1.29 21.49 3.63
CA PRO A 559 -1.06 21.72 2.20
C PRO A 559 -0.34 20.55 1.53
N SER A 560 0.67 19.99 2.19
CA SER A 560 1.49 18.90 1.68
C SER A 560 0.74 17.56 1.65
N VAL A 561 -0.09 17.28 2.66
CA VAL A 561 -1.02 16.14 2.69
C VAL A 561 -1.99 16.20 1.50
N VAL A 562 -2.55 17.38 1.23
CA VAL A 562 -3.49 17.63 0.12
C VAL A 562 -2.83 17.49 -1.26
N GLU A 563 -1.61 18.02 -1.42
CA GLU A 563 -0.80 17.84 -2.64
C GLU A 563 -0.47 16.37 -2.89
N HIS A 564 0.09 15.67 -1.88
CA HIS A 564 0.54 14.29 -2.00
C HIS A 564 -0.63 13.33 -2.30
N ALA A 565 -1.77 13.53 -1.64
CA ALA A 565 -3.00 12.78 -1.90
C ALA A 565 -3.75 13.22 -3.18
N ARG A 566 -3.25 14.26 -3.88
CA ARG A 566 -3.81 14.83 -5.12
C ARG A 566 -5.29 15.18 -4.99
N VAL A 567 -5.65 15.79 -3.87
CA VAL A 567 -7.04 16.10 -3.54
C VAL A 567 -7.53 17.28 -4.37
N LYS A 568 -8.78 17.20 -4.84
CA LYS A 568 -9.38 18.21 -5.71
C LYS A 568 -9.79 19.43 -4.88
N MET A 569 -8.92 20.43 -4.79
CA MET A 569 -9.19 21.69 -4.08
C MET A 569 -9.83 22.78 -4.95
N THR A 570 -10.02 22.52 -6.25
CA THR A 570 -10.47 23.53 -7.22
C THR A 570 -11.88 23.24 -7.77
N PRO A 571 -12.71 24.30 -7.95
CA PRO A 571 -14.03 24.17 -8.58
C PRO A 571 -14.00 23.63 -10.02
N GLY A 572 -15.14 23.10 -10.45
CA GLY A 572 -15.38 22.69 -11.84
C GLY A 572 -15.10 21.20 -12.13
N LYS A 573 -15.35 20.77 -13.38
CA LYS A 573 -15.22 19.37 -13.78
C LYS A 573 -13.76 18.99 -14.07
N THR A 574 -13.36 17.81 -13.63
CA THR A 574 -12.01 17.26 -13.83
C THR A 574 -11.71 17.11 -15.32
N LYS A 575 -10.82 17.95 -15.87
CA LYS A 575 -10.55 18.03 -17.32
C LYS A 575 -9.88 16.78 -17.92
N THR A 576 -9.27 15.93 -17.11
CA THR A 576 -8.61 14.69 -17.56
C THR A 576 -9.58 13.51 -17.55
N ASP A 577 -10.28 13.29 -18.67
CA ASP A 577 -10.97 12.01 -18.87
C ASP A 577 -9.94 10.86 -18.90
N ARG A 578 -10.01 10.01 -17.87
CA ARG A 578 -9.20 8.80 -17.75
C ARG A 578 -9.39 7.88 -18.96
N SER A 579 -10.62 7.79 -19.48
CA SER A 579 -10.97 6.94 -20.61
C SER A 579 -10.34 7.44 -21.90
N ALA A 580 -10.35 8.75 -22.17
CA ALA A 580 -9.62 9.35 -23.29
C ALA A 580 -8.11 9.07 -23.23
N ARG A 581 -7.46 9.19 -22.06
CA ARG A 581 -6.03 8.87 -21.91
C ARG A 581 -5.73 7.39 -22.15
N LEU A 582 -6.57 6.49 -21.62
CA LEU A 582 -6.43 5.05 -21.85
C LEU A 582 -6.69 4.69 -23.33
N ARG A 583 -7.68 5.31 -23.97
CA ARG A 583 -8.00 5.14 -25.39
C ARG A 583 -6.86 5.64 -26.30
N ALA A 584 -6.20 6.74 -25.95
CA ALA A 584 -5.00 7.21 -26.64
C ALA A 584 -3.82 6.22 -26.51
N ASN A 585 -3.62 5.60 -25.34
CA ASN A 585 -2.60 4.56 -25.17
C ASN A 585 -2.90 3.28 -25.96
N VAL A 586 -4.18 2.94 -26.12
CA VAL A 586 -4.67 1.81 -26.93
C VAL A 586 -4.50 2.10 -28.44
N LEU A 587 -4.79 3.32 -28.87
CA LEU A 587 -4.63 3.81 -30.25
C LEU A 587 -3.25 4.44 -30.52
N SER A 588 -2.22 4.00 -29.79
CA SER A 588 -0.84 4.39 -30.04
C SER A 588 -0.33 3.68 -31.32
N PRO A 589 0.31 4.39 -32.28
CA PRO A 589 0.90 3.76 -33.47
C PRO A 589 1.98 2.70 -33.18
N ASN A 590 2.44 2.59 -31.94
CA ASN A 590 3.45 1.61 -31.54
C ASN A 590 2.89 0.19 -31.32
N ARG A 591 1.56 0.02 -31.23
CA ARG A 591 0.98 -1.31 -30.95
C ARG A 591 1.05 -2.21 -32.17
N GLN A 592 1.25 -3.50 -31.93
CA GLN A 592 1.59 -4.45 -32.98
C GLN A 592 0.37 -5.26 -33.44
N VAL A 593 -0.45 -5.71 -32.49
CA VAL A 593 -1.65 -6.52 -32.77
C VAL A 593 -2.86 -5.98 -32.01
N ALA A 594 -4.03 -6.00 -32.65
CA ALA A 594 -5.34 -5.77 -32.03
C ALA A 594 -6.22 -7.01 -32.23
N ALA A 595 -6.42 -7.76 -31.13
CA ALA A 595 -7.25 -8.94 -31.06
C ALA A 595 -8.69 -8.59 -30.66
N PHE A 596 -9.67 -9.21 -31.31
CA PHE A 596 -11.09 -8.99 -31.07
C PHE A 596 -11.83 -10.31 -30.84
N ASP A 597 -12.67 -10.35 -29.81
CA ASP A 597 -13.82 -11.24 -29.77
C ASP A 597 -14.93 -10.75 -30.73
N LEU A 598 -15.91 -11.62 -31.06
CA LEU A 598 -17.04 -11.32 -31.94
C LEU A 598 -18.35 -11.03 -31.19
N GLU A 599 -18.76 -11.95 -30.30
CA GLU A 599 -20.07 -11.95 -29.65
C GLU A 599 -20.21 -10.88 -28.55
N ASN A 600 -21.17 -9.97 -28.68
CA ASN A 600 -21.34 -8.73 -27.89
C ASN A 600 -20.18 -7.72 -27.97
N THR A 601 -19.03 -8.11 -28.49
CA THR A 601 -17.87 -7.25 -28.73
C THR A 601 -18.00 -6.48 -30.07
N LEU A 602 -18.22 -7.18 -31.18
CA LEU A 602 -18.41 -6.59 -32.52
C LEU A 602 -19.89 -6.61 -32.97
N ILE A 603 -20.62 -7.66 -32.59
CA ILE A 603 -22.04 -7.87 -32.94
C ILE A 603 -22.88 -8.22 -31.72
N ALA A 604 -24.06 -7.61 -31.58
CA ALA A 604 -24.97 -7.83 -30.47
C ALA A 604 -25.81 -9.12 -30.61
N SER A 605 -25.10 -10.25 -30.74
CA SER A 605 -25.59 -11.59 -31.05
C SER A 605 -24.81 -12.66 -30.28
N ASN A 606 -25.20 -13.93 -30.42
CA ASN A 606 -24.49 -15.07 -29.85
C ASN A 606 -24.67 -16.34 -30.70
N VAL A 607 -23.87 -17.37 -30.44
CA VAL A 607 -23.90 -18.66 -31.18
C VAL A 607 -25.27 -19.35 -31.23
N VAL A 608 -26.13 -19.15 -30.21
CA VAL A 608 -27.49 -19.73 -30.15
C VAL A 608 -28.41 -19.02 -31.12
N GLU A 609 -28.27 -17.71 -31.28
CA GLU A 609 -28.97 -16.92 -32.27
C GLU A 609 -28.53 -17.26 -33.70
N SER A 610 -27.22 -17.38 -33.96
CA SER A 610 -26.71 -17.80 -35.28
C SER A 610 -27.26 -19.17 -35.68
N TYR A 611 -27.18 -20.17 -34.77
CA TYR A 611 -27.78 -21.48 -35.00
C TYR A 611 -29.31 -21.41 -35.17
N SER A 612 -30.01 -20.58 -34.39
CA SER A 612 -31.47 -20.41 -34.50
C SER A 612 -31.89 -19.81 -35.84
N TRP A 613 -31.09 -18.92 -36.42
CA TRP A 613 -31.33 -18.42 -37.76
C TRP A 613 -31.20 -19.55 -38.78
N LEU A 614 -30.03 -20.22 -38.84
CA LEU A 614 -29.75 -21.29 -39.79
C LEU A 614 -30.75 -22.45 -39.69
N ALA A 615 -30.92 -23.01 -38.49
CA ALA A 615 -31.80 -24.14 -38.22
C ALA A 615 -33.29 -23.84 -38.46
N THR A 616 -33.69 -22.57 -38.64
CA THR A 616 -35.08 -22.21 -38.95
C THR A 616 -35.30 -21.75 -40.39
N ARG A 617 -34.25 -21.49 -41.18
CA ARG A 617 -34.34 -20.98 -42.57
C ARG A 617 -35.34 -21.76 -43.42
N HIS A 618 -35.18 -23.07 -43.47
CA HIS A 618 -35.96 -24.00 -44.31
C HIS A 618 -37.30 -24.45 -43.68
N LEU A 619 -37.39 -24.46 -42.35
CA LEU A 619 -38.55 -24.97 -41.60
C LEU A 619 -39.87 -24.25 -41.94
N ASN A 620 -40.98 -25.00 -41.89
CA ASN A 620 -42.34 -24.47 -41.98
C ASN A 620 -42.82 -23.84 -40.65
N GLY A 621 -44.00 -23.21 -40.66
CA GLY A 621 -44.55 -22.51 -39.48
C GLY A 621 -44.69 -23.40 -38.23
N PRO A 622 -45.38 -24.55 -38.32
CA PRO A 622 -45.48 -25.53 -37.23
C PRO A 622 -44.13 -26.05 -36.71
N GLU A 623 -43.14 -26.24 -37.57
CA GLU A 623 -41.78 -26.64 -37.18
C GLU A 623 -41.03 -25.53 -36.44
N ARG A 624 -41.11 -24.29 -36.92
CA ARG A 624 -40.53 -23.13 -36.24
C ARG A 624 -41.13 -22.94 -34.84
N MET A 625 -42.42 -23.18 -34.67
CA MET A 625 -43.07 -23.17 -33.34
C MET A 625 -42.54 -24.29 -32.44
N ARG A 626 -42.44 -25.53 -32.94
CA ARG A 626 -41.83 -26.65 -32.21
C ARG A 626 -40.37 -26.38 -31.81
N TYR A 627 -39.59 -25.77 -32.70
CA TYR A 627 -38.21 -25.35 -32.43
C TYR A 627 -38.15 -24.35 -31.27
N VAL A 628 -38.93 -23.27 -31.33
CA VAL A 628 -38.94 -22.22 -30.29
C VAL A 628 -39.33 -22.80 -28.92
N ILE A 629 -40.36 -23.64 -28.86
CA ILE A 629 -40.80 -24.29 -27.60
C ILE A 629 -39.70 -25.19 -27.03
N ARG A 630 -38.99 -25.96 -27.88
CA ARG A 630 -37.84 -26.78 -27.46
C ARG A 630 -36.71 -25.92 -26.91
N THR A 631 -36.27 -24.91 -27.66
CA THR A 631 -35.15 -24.04 -27.28
C THR A 631 -35.43 -23.27 -25.99
N LEU A 632 -36.67 -22.82 -25.76
CA LEU A 632 -37.08 -22.19 -24.49
C LEU A 632 -37.06 -23.16 -23.30
N ARG A 633 -37.37 -24.44 -23.50
CA ARG A 633 -37.25 -25.49 -22.46
C ARG A 633 -35.79 -25.85 -22.17
N GLU A 634 -34.93 -25.83 -23.17
CA GLU A 634 -33.49 -26.12 -23.03
C GLU A 634 -32.67 -24.94 -22.48
N ALA A 635 -33.15 -23.70 -22.62
CA ALA A 635 -32.41 -22.48 -22.27
C ALA A 635 -31.83 -22.45 -20.84
N PRO A 636 -32.52 -22.89 -19.76
CA PRO A 636 -31.92 -22.92 -18.43
C PRO A 636 -30.72 -23.87 -18.32
N THR A 637 -30.78 -25.02 -19.02
CA THR A 637 -29.70 -26.01 -19.07
C THR A 637 -28.52 -25.47 -19.87
N LEU A 638 -28.76 -24.85 -21.02
CA LEU A 638 -27.72 -24.21 -21.84
C LEU A 638 -26.99 -23.11 -21.06
N LEU A 639 -27.72 -22.21 -20.39
CA LEU A 639 -27.14 -21.17 -19.54
C LEU A 639 -26.40 -21.73 -18.31
N GLY A 640 -26.83 -22.89 -17.80
CA GLY A 640 -26.14 -23.61 -16.71
C GLY A 640 -24.82 -24.23 -17.14
N MET A 641 -24.75 -24.77 -18.36
CA MET A 641 -23.50 -25.26 -18.98
C MET A 641 -22.55 -24.10 -19.25
N ASP A 642 -23.02 -23.06 -19.95
CA ASP A 642 -22.23 -21.89 -20.38
C ASP A 642 -21.53 -21.18 -19.20
N ARG A 643 -22.25 -21.04 -18.07
CA ARG A 643 -21.72 -20.46 -16.82
C ARG A 643 -20.73 -21.36 -16.06
N LYS A 644 -20.64 -22.65 -16.40
CA LYS A 644 -19.75 -23.63 -15.79
C LYS A 644 -18.49 -23.80 -16.63
N ASP A 645 -18.65 -23.99 -17.93
CA ASP A 645 -17.58 -24.12 -18.92
C ASP A 645 -18.11 -23.79 -20.34
N ARG A 646 -17.46 -22.82 -21.01
CA ARG A 646 -17.85 -22.36 -22.35
C ARG A 646 -17.53 -23.39 -23.45
N GLY A 647 -16.45 -24.15 -23.29
CA GLY A 647 -16.01 -25.16 -24.26
C GLY A 647 -16.92 -26.37 -24.29
N ASP A 648 -17.30 -26.89 -23.11
CA ASP A 648 -18.31 -27.96 -22.97
C ASP A 648 -19.66 -27.51 -23.56
N PHE A 649 -20.08 -26.26 -23.28
CA PHE A 649 -21.29 -25.69 -23.88
C PHE A 649 -21.22 -25.68 -25.41
N LEU A 650 -20.14 -25.19 -26.03
CA LEU A 650 -19.99 -25.20 -27.49
C LEU A 650 -19.96 -26.62 -28.07
N ARG A 651 -19.25 -27.56 -27.42
CA ARG A 651 -19.21 -28.98 -27.85
C ARG A 651 -20.58 -29.65 -27.76
N TYR A 652 -21.37 -29.37 -26.73
CA TYR A 652 -22.75 -29.87 -26.62
C TYR A 652 -23.69 -29.17 -27.61
N PHE A 653 -23.49 -27.87 -27.85
CA PHE A 653 -24.37 -27.08 -28.71
C PHE A 653 -24.18 -27.42 -30.19
N TYR A 654 -22.93 -27.48 -30.69
CA TYR A 654 -22.64 -27.69 -32.11
C TYR A 654 -22.88 -29.11 -32.63
N ARG A 655 -23.09 -30.11 -31.76
CA ARG A 655 -23.68 -31.40 -32.16
C ARG A 655 -25.03 -31.25 -32.87
N ARG A 656 -25.72 -30.12 -32.71
CA ARG A 656 -26.98 -29.80 -33.43
C ARG A 656 -26.80 -29.50 -34.93
N TYR A 657 -25.57 -29.56 -35.46
CA TYR A 657 -25.26 -29.58 -36.90
C TYR A 657 -24.92 -30.99 -37.43
N GLU A 658 -25.02 -32.04 -36.61
CA GLU A 658 -24.87 -33.42 -37.08
C GLU A 658 -25.86 -33.70 -38.23
N ASP A 659 -25.37 -34.37 -39.28
CA ASP A 659 -26.09 -34.70 -40.52
C ASP A 659 -26.45 -33.48 -41.42
N ALA A 660 -26.07 -32.25 -41.06
CA ALA A 660 -26.36 -31.06 -41.86
C ALA A 660 -25.48 -30.97 -43.13
N PRO A 661 -26.04 -30.73 -44.34
CA PRO A 661 -25.24 -30.60 -45.57
C PRO A 661 -24.37 -29.35 -45.59
N VAL A 662 -23.07 -29.51 -45.91
CA VAL A 662 -22.07 -28.43 -45.86
C VAL A 662 -22.42 -27.27 -46.81
N GLU A 663 -22.60 -27.54 -48.10
CA GLU A 663 -22.87 -26.49 -49.11
C GLU A 663 -24.11 -25.64 -48.83
N GLN A 664 -25.11 -26.22 -48.16
CA GLN A 664 -26.34 -25.53 -47.77
C GLN A 664 -26.08 -24.58 -46.60
N ILE A 665 -25.43 -25.08 -45.54
CA ILE A 665 -25.13 -24.29 -44.34
C ILE A 665 -24.17 -23.15 -44.65
N GLU A 666 -23.14 -23.36 -45.48
CA GLU A 666 -22.19 -22.30 -45.86
C GLU A 666 -22.87 -21.19 -46.67
N ARG A 667 -23.78 -21.55 -47.59
CA ARG A 667 -24.59 -20.60 -48.37
C ARG A 667 -25.55 -19.81 -47.49
N ASP A 668 -26.27 -20.49 -46.59
CA ASP A 668 -27.18 -19.85 -45.64
C ASP A 668 -26.44 -18.95 -44.63
N ALA A 669 -25.20 -19.30 -44.25
CA ALA A 669 -24.38 -18.54 -43.31
C ALA A 669 -23.96 -17.16 -43.87
N MET A 670 -23.75 -17.05 -45.18
CA MET A 670 -23.49 -15.75 -45.82
C MET A 670 -24.72 -14.83 -45.76
N GLU A 671 -25.93 -15.36 -46.00
CA GLU A 671 -27.18 -14.61 -45.84
C GLU A 671 -27.44 -14.26 -44.36
N MET A 672 -27.17 -15.20 -43.45
CA MET A 672 -27.29 -15.01 -42.00
C MET A 672 -26.39 -13.87 -41.52
N MET A 673 -25.08 -13.94 -41.81
CA MET A 673 -24.12 -12.98 -41.28
C MET A 673 -24.35 -11.58 -41.88
N THR A 674 -24.78 -11.48 -43.15
CA THR A 674 -25.25 -10.21 -43.73
C THR A 674 -26.39 -9.59 -42.91
N HIS A 675 -27.42 -10.38 -42.57
CA HIS A 675 -28.52 -9.90 -41.72
C HIS A 675 -28.07 -9.52 -40.30
N ILE A 676 -27.16 -10.30 -39.69
CA ILE A 676 -26.67 -10.05 -38.33
C ILE A 676 -25.78 -8.79 -38.30
N ILE A 677 -24.88 -8.58 -39.25
CA ILE A 677 -24.06 -7.36 -39.33
C ILE A 677 -24.97 -6.13 -39.48
N VAL A 678 -25.92 -6.14 -40.43
CA VAL A 678 -26.78 -4.97 -40.69
C VAL A 678 -27.71 -4.65 -39.51
N ALA A 679 -28.28 -5.66 -38.84
CA ALA A 679 -29.25 -5.43 -37.76
C ALA A 679 -28.64 -5.37 -36.35
N LYS A 680 -27.41 -5.87 -36.15
CA LYS A 680 -26.84 -6.11 -34.81
C LYS A 680 -25.37 -5.71 -34.64
N SER A 681 -24.63 -5.29 -35.67
CA SER A 681 -23.27 -4.76 -35.44
C SER A 681 -23.28 -3.51 -34.56
N PHE A 682 -22.18 -3.32 -33.83
CA PHE A 682 -21.87 -2.07 -33.15
C PHE A 682 -21.04 -1.20 -34.09
N PRO A 683 -21.55 -0.08 -34.62
CA PRO A 683 -20.81 0.71 -35.62
C PRO A 683 -19.50 1.30 -35.09
N ALA A 684 -19.39 1.51 -33.77
CA ALA A 684 -18.15 1.91 -33.11
C ALA A 684 -17.09 0.80 -33.11
N ALA A 685 -17.49 -0.47 -32.99
CA ALA A 685 -16.58 -1.60 -33.04
C ALA A 685 -15.93 -1.77 -34.42
N ILE A 686 -16.74 -1.70 -35.48
CA ILE A 686 -16.27 -1.77 -36.87
C ILE A 686 -15.38 -0.57 -37.22
N ARG A 687 -15.64 0.61 -36.65
CA ARG A 687 -14.69 1.75 -36.71
C ARG A 687 -13.40 1.44 -35.98
N ARG A 688 -13.43 0.90 -34.76
CA ARG A 688 -12.22 0.58 -33.97
C ARG A 688 -11.30 -0.43 -34.67
N VAL A 689 -11.86 -1.45 -35.33
CA VAL A 689 -11.06 -2.38 -36.16
C VAL A 689 -10.34 -1.61 -37.28
N ARG A 690 -11.06 -0.71 -37.98
CA ARG A 690 -10.48 0.13 -39.07
C ARG A 690 -9.47 1.16 -38.56
N GLU A 691 -9.68 1.74 -37.38
CA GLU A 691 -8.74 2.64 -36.70
C GLU A 691 -7.40 1.93 -36.45
N HIS A 692 -7.43 0.70 -35.93
CA HIS A 692 -6.21 -0.11 -35.75
C HIS A 692 -5.52 -0.47 -37.07
N ARG A 693 -6.27 -0.86 -38.11
CA ARG A 693 -5.69 -1.10 -39.45
C ARG A 693 -5.05 0.16 -40.05
N ALA A 694 -5.66 1.33 -39.86
CA ALA A 694 -5.14 2.62 -40.35
C ALA A 694 -3.87 3.08 -39.61
N LEU A 695 -3.69 2.63 -38.36
CA LEU A 695 -2.45 2.80 -37.60
C LEU A 695 -1.38 1.75 -37.92
N GLY A 696 -1.68 0.78 -38.80
CA GLY A 696 -0.76 -0.28 -39.22
C GLY A 696 -0.74 -1.54 -38.33
N HIS A 697 -1.60 -1.62 -37.31
CA HIS A 697 -1.63 -2.76 -36.40
C HIS A 697 -2.25 -3.98 -37.10
N ARG A 698 -1.73 -5.19 -36.84
CA ARG A 698 -2.34 -6.44 -37.31
C ARG A 698 -3.67 -6.67 -36.58
N THR A 699 -4.71 -7.03 -37.30
CA THR A 699 -6.06 -7.24 -36.74
C THR A 699 -6.43 -8.72 -36.76
N VAL A 700 -6.74 -9.28 -35.59
CA VAL A 700 -7.02 -10.70 -35.42
C VAL A 700 -8.40 -10.88 -34.79
N LEU A 701 -9.24 -11.72 -35.40
CA LEU A 701 -10.52 -12.15 -34.80
C LEU A 701 -10.33 -13.50 -34.11
N ILE A 702 -10.71 -13.63 -32.85
CA ILE A 702 -10.65 -14.89 -32.09
C ILE A 702 -12.04 -15.17 -31.51
N THR A 703 -12.79 -16.11 -32.09
CA THR A 703 -14.21 -16.33 -31.75
C THR A 703 -14.57 -17.81 -31.57
N GLY A 704 -15.51 -18.07 -30.65
CA GLY A 704 -16.07 -19.41 -30.45
C GLY A 704 -17.10 -19.80 -31.52
N ALA A 705 -17.47 -18.90 -32.43
CA ALA A 705 -18.31 -19.16 -33.59
C ALA A 705 -17.64 -20.15 -34.55
N LEU A 706 -18.45 -20.91 -35.30
CA LEU A 706 -17.93 -21.79 -36.36
C LEU A 706 -17.43 -20.96 -37.56
N SER A 707 -16.31 -21.36 -38.16
CA SER A 707 -15.61 -20.66 -39.25
C SER A 707 -16.52 -20.16 -40.38
N PHE A 708 -17.41 -21.00 -40.90
CA PHE A 708 -18.35 -20.64 -41.97
C PHE A 708 -19.29 -19.47 -41.64
N ASN A 709 -19.55 -19.18 -40.36
CA ASN A 709 -20.34 -18.01 -39.98
C ASN A 709 -19.55 -16.70 -40.11
N VAL A 710 -18.23 -16.76 -39.99
CA VAL A 710 -17.37 -15.59 -39.79
C VAL A 710 -16.45 -15.28 -40.97
N GLU A 711 -16.36 -16.18 -41.95
CA GLU A 711 -15.52 -15.98 -43.15
C GLU A 711 -15.86 -14.69 -43.91
N SER A 712 -17.14 -14.29 -43.94
CA SER A 712 -17.58 -13.00 -44.52
C SER A 712 -16.99 -11.75 -43.82
N LEU A 713 -16.36 -11.89 -42.65
CA LEU A 713 -15.62 -10.83 -41.94
C LEU A 713 -14.15 -10.75 -42.36
N ARG A 714 -13.61 -11.68 -43.15
CA ARG A 714 -12.19 -11.68 -43.58
C ARG A 714 -11.69 -10.33 -44.14
N PRO A 715 -12.49 -9.52 -44.89
CA PRO A 715 -12.05 -8.19 -45.32
C PRO A 715 -11.79 -7.15 -44.20
N LEU A 716 -12.13 -7.45 -42.95
CA LEU A 716 -11.85 -6.60 -41.77
C LEU A 716 -10.65 -7.09 -40.95
N PHE A 717 -10.19 -8.33 -41.13
CA PHE A 717 -9.20 -8.97 -40.26
C PHE A 717 -8.06 -9.60 -41.06
N ASP A 718 -6.83 -9.37 -40.61
CA ASP A 718 -5.66 -9.99 -41.21
C ASP A 718 -5.60 -11.49 -40.91
N GLU A 719 -6.13 -11.92 -39.76
CA GLU A 719 -6.33 -13.32 -39.41
C GLU A 719 -7.64 -13.57 -38.66
N ILE A 720 -8.26 -14.74 -38.87
CA ILE A 720 -9.45 -15.20 -38.15
C ILE A 720 -9.20 -16.59 -37.59
N VAL A 721 -9.30 -16.74 -36.27
CA VAL A 721 -9.26 -18.03 -35.57
C VAL A 721 -10.65 -18.32 -34.99
N ALA A 722 -11.27 -19.38 -35.51
CA ALA A 722 -12.65 -19.76 -35.24
C ALA A 722 -12.76 -21.24 -34.83
N ALA A 723 -13.95 -21.68 -34.41
CA ALA A 723 -14.21 -23.10 -34.22
C ALA A 723 -14.37 -23.83 -35.57
N GLU A 724 -13.69 -24.97 -35.71
CA GLU A 724 -13.76 -25.85 -36.89
C GLU A 724 -14.53 -27.13 -36.55
N MET A 725 -15.40 -27.60 -37.45
CA MET A 725 -16.18 -28.83 -37.33
C MET A 725 -15.78 -29.81 -38.42
N SER A 726 -15.65 -31.10 -38.09
CA SER A 726 -15.25 -32.11 -39.09
C SER A 726 -16.38 -32.46 -40.04
N ILE A 727 -16.01 -32.72 -41.29
CA ILE A 727 -16.90 -33.08 -42.40
C ILE A 727 -16.79 -34.58 -42.63
N ARG A 728 -17.91 -35.25 -42.89
CA ARG A 728 -17.98 -36.67 -43.23
C ARG A 728 -17.79 -36.89 -44.74
N PRO A 729 -17.41 -38.10 -45.20
CA PRO A 729 -17.22 -38.40 -46.63
C PRO A 729 -18.47 -38.23 -47.51
N ASP A 730 -19.65 -38.08 -46.92
CA ASP A 730 -20.94 -37.85 -47.60
C ASP A 730 -21.29 -36.36 -47.81
N GLY A 731 -20.42 -35.43 -47.39
CA GLY A 731 -20.67 -33.99 -47.49
C GLY A 731 -21.55 -33.42 -46.36
N THR A 732 -21.77 -34.17 -45.27
CA THR A 732 -22.44 -33.68 -44.05
C THR A 732 -21.45 -33.30 -42.95
N TYR A 733 -21.85 -32.42 -42.03
CA TYR A 733 -21.09 -32.18 -40.80
C TYR A 733 -21.28 -33.30 -39.78
N SER A 734 -20.21 -33.62 -39.05
CA SER A 734 -20.19 -34.68 -38.02
C SER A 734 -20.81 -34.29 -36.67
N GLY A 735 -21.11 -33.00 -36.46
CA GLY A 735 -21.42 -32.46 -35.13
C GLY A 735 -20.23 -32.39 -34.16
N GLN A 736 -19.00 -32.73 -34.59
CA GLN A 736 -17.80 -32.78 -33.76
C GLN A 736 -16.75 -31.75 -34.19
N LEU A 737 -16.16 -31.05 -33.22
CA LEU A 737 -15.09 -30.07 -33.48
C LEU A 737 -13.74 -30.75 -33.75
N THR A 738 -12.98 -30.25 -34.72
CA THR A 738 -11.63 -30.78 -35.07
C THR A 738 -10.60 -30.54 -33.97
N LYS A 739 -10.77 -29.44 -33.21
CA LYS A 739 -9.82 -28.92 -32.21
C LYS A 739 -10.56 -28.58 -30.90
N VAL A 740 -9.85 -27.96 -29.95
CA VAL A 740 -10.47 -27.20 -28.86
C VAL A 740 -11.01 -25.89 -29.45
N PRO A 741 -12.28 -25.50 -29.22
CA PRO A 741 -12.76 -24.20 -29.68
C PRO A 741 -11.98 -23.08 -28.96
N PRO A 742 -11.62 -21.97 -29.64
CA PRO A 742 -10.84 -20.91 -29.01
C PRO A 742 -11.72 -20.13 -28.01
N THR A 743 -11.69 -20.58 -26.76
CA THR A 743 -12.44 -20.02 -25.63
C THR A 743 -11.56 -19.92 -24.40
N GLY A 744 -11.62 -18.79 -23.69
CA GLY A 744 -10.84 -18.55 -22.47
C GLY A 744 -9.34 -18.67 -22.70
N GLU A 745 -8.67 -19.53 -21.93
CA GLU A 745 -7.21 -19.72 -21.93
C GLU A 745 -6.68 -20.06 -23.33
N THR A 746 -7.43 -20.81 -24.15
CA THR A 746 -7.08 -21.10 -25.54
C THR A 746 -6.99 -19.84 -26.42
N ARG A 747 -7.73 -18.78 -26.11
CA ARG A 747 -7.64 -17.50 -26.85
C ARG A 747 -6.35 -16.74 -26.54
N ALA A 748 -5.92 -16.78 -25.28
CA ALA A 748 -4.64 -16.21 -24.86
C ALA A 748 -3.47 -16.98 -25.50
N GLN A 749 -3.54 -18.31 -25.51
CA GLN A 749 -2.58 -19.18 -26.19
C GLN A 749 -2.51 -18.89 -27.70
N VAL A 750 -3.65 -18.85 -28.40
CA VAL A 750 -3.73 -18.52 -29.83
C VAL A 750 -3.10 -17.17 -30.15
N LEU A 751 -3.34 -16.14 -29.33
CA LEU A 751 -2.72 -14.83 -29.54
C LEU A 751 -1.21 -14.86 -29.27
N GLY A 752 -0.77 -15.60 -28.24
CA GLY A 752 0.65 -15.82 -27.95
C GLY A 752 1.37 -16.50 -29.10
N GLU A 753 0.85 -17.65 -29.56
CA GLU A 753 1.39 -18.41 -30.70
C GLU A 753 1.43 -17.56 -32.00
N TYR A 754 0.40 -16.73 -32.24
CA TYR A 754 0.42 -15.76 -33.35
C TYR A 754 1.52 -14.70 -33.19
N CYS A 755 1.72 -14.18 -31.98
CA CYS A 755 2.74 -13.17 -31.70
C CYS A 755 4.15 -13.76 -31.83
N ASP A 756 4.42 -14.91 -31.21
CA ASP A 756 5.71 -15.60 -31.28
C ASP A 756 6.08 -15.96 -32.72
N ALA A 757 5.12 -16.48 -33.51
CA ALA A 757 5.34 -16.84 -34.92
C ALA A 757 5.60 -15.64 -35.85
N ASN A 758 5.26 -14.41 -35.43
CA ASN A 758 5.43 -13.19 -36.23
C ASN A 758 6.41 -12.17 -35.59
N GLY A 759 7.02 -12.49 -34.44
CA GLY A 759 7.95 -11.60 -33.74
C GLY A 759 7.30 -10.41 -33.02
N TYR A 760 6.04 -10.52 -32.61
CA TYR A 760 5.33 -9.49 -31.84
C TYR A 760 5.40 -9.74 -30.33
N SER A 761 5.24 -8.69 -29.53
CA SER A 761 5.16 -8.75 -28.06
C SER A 761 3.72 -8.55 -27.58
N LEU A 762 3.28 -9.41 -26.65
CA LEU A 762 1.99 -9.29 -25.99
C LEU A 762 1.84 -7.99 -25.15
N ASP A 763 2.94 -7.43 -24.65
CA ASP A 763 2.93 -6.11 -23.98
C ASP A 763 2.47 -4.98 -24.93
N GLU A 764 2.77 -5.13 -26.23
CA GLU A 764 2.39 -4.19 -27.29
C GLU A 764 1.11 -4.60 -28.04
N CYS A 765 0.36 -5.55 -27.49
CA CYS A 765 -0.92 -6.00 -28.02
C CYS A 765 -2.14 -5.37 -27.32
N VAL A 766 -3.22 -5.25 -28.06
CA VAL A 766 -4.55 -4.80 -27.60
C VAL A 766 -5.53 -5.97 -27.69
N ALA A 767 -6.43 -6.14 -26.71
CA ALA A 767 -7.50 -7.14 -26.78
C ALA A 767 -8.87 -6.56 -26.37
N TYR A 768 -9.92 -6.93 -27.10
CA TYR A 768 -11.30 -6.48 -26.90
C TYR A 768 -12.24 -7.66 -26.60
N ALA A 769 -12.98 -7.63 -25.47
CA ALA A 769 -13.99 -8.64 -25.12
C ALA A 769 -15.08 -8.14 -24.12
N ASP A 770 -16.23 -8.82 -24.04
CA ASP A 770 -17.36 -8.49 -23.11
C ASP A 770 -17.40 -9.31 -21.80
N SER A 771 -16.82 -10.51 -21.82
CA SER A 771 -17.14 -11.57 -20.86
C SER A 771 -15.96 -11.95 -19.94
N THR A 772 -16.27 -12.44 -18.74
CA THR A 772 -15.29 -13.05 -17.85
C THR A 772 -14.69 -14.37 -18.34
N SER A 773 -15.28 -15.00 -19.38
CA SER A 773 -14.60 -16.12 -20.07
C SER A 773 -13.25 -15.68 -20.63
N ASP A 774 -13.15 -14.44 -21.08
CA ASP A 774 -12.04 -13.90 -21.86
C ASP A 774 -11.02 -13.17 -20.99
N LEU A 775 -11.15 -13.35 -19.68
CA LEU A 775 -10.22 -12.81 -18.71
C LEU A 775 -8.76 -13.24 -18.95
N PRO A 776 -8.44 -14.49 -19.36
CA PRO A 776 -7.06 -14.86 -19.70
C PRO A 776 -6.50 -14.08 -20.90
N LEU A 777 -7.33 -13.81 -21.93
CA LEU A 777 -6.93 -13.01 -23.10
C LEU A 777 -6.67 -11.55 -22.71
N LEU A 778 -7.51 -10.98 -21.82
CA LEU A 778 -7.33 -9.63 -21.29
C LEU A 778 -6.21 -9.53 -20.22
N GLU A 779 -5.79 -10.64 -19.63
CA GLU A 779 -4.62 -10.71 -18.73
C GLU A 779 -3.30 -10.89 -19.49
N ALA A 780 -3.33 -11.53 -20.66
CA ALA A 780 -2.13 -11.81 -21.45
C ALA A 780 -1.55 -10.58 -22.16
N VAL A 781 -2.36 -9.53 -22.42
CA VAL A 781 -1.93 -8.36 -23.21
C VAL A 781 -1.67 -7.11 -22.35
N GLY A 782 -0.77 -6.24 -22.81
CA GLY A 782 -0.50 -4.96 -22.15
C GLY A 782 -1.64 -3.93 -22.22
N HIS A 783 -2.53 -4.04 -23.22
CA HIS A 783 -3.62 -3.08 -23.46
C HIS A 783 -5.02 -3.71 -23.58
N PRO A 784 -5.57 -4.27 -22.50
CA PRO A 784 -6.93 -4.83 -22.47
C PRO A 784 -8.03 -3.76 -22.46
N VAL A 785 -9.11 -4.05 -23.18
CA VAL A 785 -10.31 -3.22 -23.29
C VAL A 785 -11.57 -4.06 -23.07
N ALA A 786 -12.33 -3.70 -22.04
CA ALA A 786 -13.62 -4.33 -21.75
C ALA A 786 -14.74 -3.60 -22.53
N VAL A 787 -15.39 -4.31 -23.46
CA VAL A 787 -16.41 -3.76 -24.37
C VAL A 787 -17.80 -4.20 -23.93
N ASN A 788 -18.74 -3.26 -23.76
CA ASN A 788 -20.12 -3.53 -23.34
C ASN A 788 -20.24 -4.52 -22.13
N PRO A 789 -19.32 -4.50 -21.15
CA PRO A 789 -18.96 -5.71 -20.41
C PRO A 789 -20.04 -6.22 -19.46
N GLU A 790 -20.02 -7.53 -19.23
CA GLU A 790 -20.81 -8.15 -18.16
C GLU A 790 -20.45 -7.57 -16.78
N THR A 791 -21.42 -7.54 -15.86
CA THR A 791 -21.26 -6.93 -14.52
C THR A 791 -20.01 -7.38 -13.77
N ARG A 792 -19.55 -8.64 -13.94
CA ARG A 792 -18.30 -9.13 -13.36
C ARG A 792 -17.05 -8.57 -14.06
N LEU A 793 -16.99 -8.62 -15.39
CA LEU A 793 -15.85 -8.06 -16.12
C LEU A 793 -15.76 -6.54 -15.92
N ALA A 794 -16.89 -5.84 -15.87
CA ALA A 794 -16.96 -4.41 -15.52
C ALA A 794 -16.32 -4.10 -14.15
N ALA A 795 -16.54 -4.96 -13.15
CA ALA A 795 -15.92 -4.81 -11.83
C ALA A 795 -14.40 -5.09 -11.87
N ILE A 796 -13.98 -6.17 -12.56
CA ILE A 796 -12.56 -6.54 -12.70
C ILE A 796 -11.78 -5.46 -13.48
N ALA A 797 -12.33 -4.98 -14.60
CA ALA A 797 -11.74 -3.93 -15.43
C ALA A 797 -11.51 -2.64 -14.63
N ARG A 798 -12.49 -2.21 -13.82
CA ARG A 798 -12.34 -1.05 -12.90
C ARG A 798 -11.27 -1.29 -11.84
N LYS A 799 -11.29 -2.46 -11.20
CA LYS A 799 -10.32 -2.87 -10.15
C LYS A 799 -8.88 -2.92 -10.66
N ARG A 800 -8.67 -3.30 -11.93
CA ARG A 800 -7.38 -3.31 -12.62
C ARG A 800 -7.06 -2.01 -13.37
N GLY A 801 -8.05 -1.12 -13.48
CA GLY A 801 -7.91 0.18 -14.12
C GLY A 801 -7.88 0.19 -15.64
N TRP A 802 -8.33 -0.90 -16.28
CA TRP A 802 -8.44 -1.11 -17.72
C TRP A 802 -9.39 -0.12 -18.40
N LEU A 803 -9.32 0.00 -19.73
CA LEU A 803 -10.29 0.77 -20.51
C LEU A 803 -11.63 0.04 -20.53
N VAL A 804 -12.72 0.77 -20.35
CA VAL A 804 -14.09 0.31 -20.59
C VAL A 804 -14.69 1.16 -21.71
N GLU A 805 -15.22 0.50 -22.74
CA GLU A 805 -15.94 1.14 -23.84
C GLU A 805 -17.40 0.65 -23.83
N GLU A 806 -18.36 1.56 -23.92
CA GLU A 806 -19.77 1.22 -24.21
C GLU A 806 -20.07 1.63 -25.66
N TRP A 807 -20.59 0.69 -26.45
CA TRP A 807 -20.83 0.84 -27.88
C TRP A 807 -22.29 0.51 -28.22
N ASP A 808 -23.03 1.50 -28.73
CA ASP A 808 -24.43 1.35 -29.14
C ASP A 808 -24.61 0.61 -30.48
N LYS A 809 -25.78 -0.02 -30.62
CA LYS A 809 -26.25 -0.59 -31.90
C LYS A 809 -26.67 0.52 -32.87
N ALA A 810 -26.67 0.23 -34.16
CA ALA A 810 -27.23 1.15 -35.15
C ALA A 810 -28.71 1.51 -34.84
N ALA A 811 -29.02 2.81 -34.84
CA ALA A 811 -30.38 3.29 -34.70
C ALA A 811 -31.25 2.87 -35.91
N GLY A 812 -32.55 2.62 -35.67
CA GLY A 812 -33.48 2.17 -36.71
C GLY A 812 -33.44 0.67 -37.04
N ALA A 813 -32.51 -0.12 -36.48
CA ALA A 813 -32.43 -1.56 -36.72
C ALA A 813 -33.70 -2.32 -36.26
N PRO A 814 -34.17 -3.34 -37.01
CA PRO A 814 -35.44 -4.02 -36.74
C PRO A 814 -35.39 -4.89 -35.48
N LYS A 815 -36.20 -4.53 -34.48
CA LYS A 815 -36.29 -5.21 -33.17
C LYS A 815 -37.09 -6.52 -33.24
N LYS A 816 -36.56 -7.55 -33.92
CA LYS A 816 -37.13 -8.91 -33.87
C LYS A 816 -37.03 -9.47 -32.44
N LEU A 817 -38.14 -9.99 -31.91
CA LEU A 817 -38.22 -10.63 -30.59
C LEU A 817 -37.59 -12.03 -30.52
N LEU A 818 -37.47 -12.72 -31.66
CA LEU A 818 -36.93 -14.08 -31.75
C LEU A 818 -35.87 -14.17 -32.87
N PRO A 819 -34.80 -14.97 -32.68
CA PRO A 819 -33.70 -15.14 -33.62
C PRO A 819 -34.08 -16.08 -34.78
N LEU A 820 -35.11 -15.71 -35.56
CA LEU A 820 -35.64 -16.52 -36.66
C LEU A 820 -35.28 -15.93 -38.01
N ALA A 821 -34.86 -16.79 -38.93
CA ALA A 821 -34.60 -16.44 -40.32
C ALA A 821 -35.89 -15.97 -41.04
N PRO A 822 -35.78 -15.20 -42.14
CA PRO A 822 -36.89 -15.06 -43.09
C PRO A 822 -37.40 -16.44 -43.53
N MET A 823 -38.70 -16.56 -43.86
CA MET A 823 -39.16 -17.75 -44.60
C MET A 823 -38.70 -17.65 -46.05
N LEU A 824 -38.33 -18.80 -46.62
CA LEU A 824 -38.31 -18.99 -48.06
C LEU A 824 -39.76 -18.92 -48.58
N ASN A 825 -39.97 -18.38 -49.78
CA ASN A 825 -41.28 -18.45 -50.43
C ASN A 825 -41.51 -19.86 -51.04
N GLU A 826 -42.72 -20.15 -51.51
CA GLU A 826 -43.10 -21.49 -52.02
C GLU A 826 -42.43 -21.90 -53.34
N ARG A 827 -41.61 -21.04 -53.96
CA ARG A 827 -40.71 -21.38 -55.08
C ARG A 827 -39.23 -21.49 -54.66
N GLN A 828 -38.95 -21.30 -53.37
CA GLN A 828 -37.61 -21.31 -52.78
C GLN A 828 -37.43 -22.39 -51.70
N ARG A 829 -38.53 -22.98 -51.21
CA ARG A 829 -38.55 -24.29 -50.56
C ARG A 829 -38.64 -25.39 -51.62
#